data_AF-A0AAD8SNI0-F1
#
_entry.id   AF-A0AAD8SNI0-F1
#
_cell.length_a   1.000
_cell.length_b   1.000
_cell.length_c   1.000
_cell.angle_alpha   90.00
_cell.angle_beta   90.00
_cell.angle_gamma   90.00
#
_symmetry.space_group_name_H-M   'P 1'
#
loop_
_entity.id
_entity.type
_entity.pdbx_description
1 polymer ?
#
loop_
_entity_poly.entity_id
_entity_poly.type
_entity_poly.pdbx_seq_one_letter_code
_entity_poly.pdbx_strand_id
1 'polypeptide(L)'
;MGRATAARFGPTLSPGPARSLASSGEQMALHLVARPVLLPTRSTPPRRRSRAHSVSPSADARSPSFRRPYTSVLVVPTGVGAAVGGFAGDALPVARALAAVADCVISHPNVLNAAMLYWPMPNALYVEGYALDRFAEGAWALQPVHQNKVGLVLDAGIEEELRLRHLQVADAARASLGLPVVEYAVTDAPLEIKTWFDPKCGKSTGSVGNSGSLLRAVDTLVEHSGVNAVAVVCRFPDDDPDDSDCYREGKGVDLLAGVEAIISHLIVKEFKIPAAHAPAVLPPPLSPSLSPRSAAEEIGYTYLPCVLAGLSSAPQYVTRRHGTLDNGCIVASDIDSVIIPKDACGGDGTLAFARTGRKNKPLIITVQENETVLDDTPDKFGIEALNVQNYWEAIGVIAAHKAGVNPIALRRHGIEHLKSHQRMYSGCSSGSRPYSSSPTQDKVYDTKLEISMASLAISSTHLRLLTLLVLLLAPSPSSSTWDSQAAPPNSLPVTRIPLNDLPSLSEAEYHVIIGYGTPAQNLSVGFNTRDYGPTFLQCKPCGTACDVPAFDPSQSSSIDQVPCGSPDCPLKTCSGPNCTATTVNGNGVVLPSMTVVTDVITLPWSPPTTMRNVRANCLLMGTRTSDSSSGILDLSRDIHSLASRAPLSPDTVAFSYCLPSLTETQGFLSIGAPRPEGNMTYTALRINAVFPKSYLVRLVGLGLSIDGTDIPIPAGDALIAVGTTFTYMVYEPYAALRKYFRSQMAQYQLAPRLGVLDTCYDFTGLSDISVPTITLRFAGEVSLELGVRQKMYFHRRDNRSLGCLAFANPAYEFPPGVAVIIGTLAQEMTEVVYDVRAEKVGFVSNRCD
;
A
#
# COMPACT_ATOMS: atom_id res chain seq x y z
N MET A 1 64.71 6.07 -29.65
CA MET A 1 65.50 4.92 -30.14
C MET A 1 64.52 3.75 -30.26
N GLY A 2 64.14 3.13 -31.37
CA GLY A 2 64.22 3.26 -32.85
C GLY A 2 63.17 2.23 -33.38
N ARG A 3 62.58 2.20 -34.58
CA ARG A 3 62.76 2.75 -35.95
C ARG A 3 61.36 2.71 -36.62
N ALA A 4 60.83 3.78 -37.24
CA ALA A 4 60.86 4.13 -38.69
C ALA A 4 59.99 3.21 -39.59
N THR A 5 59.13 3.63 -40.55
CA THR A 5 59.05 4.88 -41.36
C THR A 5 57.76 4.93 -42.22
N ALA A 6 57.26 6.15 -42.49
CA ALA A 6 56.66 6.70 -43.73
C ALA A 6 55.35 6.10 -44.32
N ALA A 7 54.46 6.80 -45.04
CA ALA A 7 54.10 8.21 -45.27
C ALA A 7 52.89 8.23 -46.25
N ARG A 8 52.23 9.40 -46.37
CA ARG A 8 51.59 10.01 -47.57
C ARG A 8 50.05 10.05 -47.75
N PHE A 9 49.60 11.32 -47.75
CA PHE A 9 48.63 12.04 -48.63
C PHE A 9 47.11 11.73 -48.59
N GLY A 10 46.33 12.79 -48.32
CA GLY A 10 44.92 12.95 -48.75
C GLY A 10 44.81 13.21 -50.27
N PRO A 11 43.66 13.67 -50.84
CA PRO A 11 42.77 14.68 -50.29
C PRO A 11 41.24 14.50 -50.59
N THR A 12 40.48 15.52 -50.18
CA THR A 12 39.10 15.94 -50.52
C THR A 12 38.70 15.83 -52.01
N LEU A 13 37.40 15.63 -52.30
CA LEU A 13 36.62 16.28 -53.39
C LEU A 13 35.14 15.80 -53.45
N SER A 14 34.20 16.68 -53.09
CA SER A 14 32.88 16.87 -53.77
C SER A 14 33.12 17.48 -55.18
N PRO A 15 32.19 17.67 -56.16
CA PRO A 15 30.70 17.75 -56.13
C PRO A 15 29.96 17.04 -57.32
N GLY A 16 28.63 17.28 -57.47
CA GLY A 16 27.68 16.66 -58.44
C GLY A 16 27.88 16.95 -59.96
N PRO A 17 26.89 16.73 -60.88
CA PRO A 17 25.51 17.25 -60.78
C PRO A 17 24.33 16.45 -61.43
N ALA A 18 23.10 16.87 -61.09
CA ALA A 18 21.87 17.10 -61.87
C ALA A 18 21.26 16.07 -62.86
N ARG A 19 19.97 15.76 -62.65
CA ARG A 19 18.86 16.15 -63.56
C ARG A 19 17.49 16.22 -62.84
N SER A 20 16.68 17.19 -63.27
CA SER A 20 15.37 17.71 -62.82
C SER A 20 14.19 16.71 -62.93
N LEU A 21 13.00 16.85 -62.31
CA LEU A 21 12.06 17.99 -62.25
C LEU A 21 11.03 17.82 -61.08
N ALA A 22 10.59 18.97 -60.53
CA ALA A 22 9.23 19.40 -60.09
C ALA A 22 8.24 18.40 -59.43
N SER A 23 7.37 18.74 -58.46
CA SER A 23 7.04 19.90 -57.61
C SER A 23 5.94 19.43 -56.63
N SER A 24 5.93 19.96 -55.39
CA SER A 24 4.82 20.13 -54.41
C SER A 24 3.46 19.44 -54.66
N GLY A 25 2.76 18.79 -53.74
CA GLY A 25 2.84 18.67 -52.28
C GLY A 25 1.56 17.94 -51.79
N GLU A 26 1.42 17.86 -50.46
CA GLU A 26 0.24 17.46 -49.66
C GLU A 26 -0.03 15.99 -49.28
N GLN A 27 -0.46 15.91 -48.03
CA GLN A 27 -0.82 14.80 -47.15
C GLN A 27 -2.08 14.06 -47.61
N MET A 28 -2.18 12.77 -47.24
CA MET A 28 -3.45 12.04 -47.24
C MET A 28 -3.96 11.80 -45.82
N ALA A 29 -5.08 12.46 -45.52
CA ALA A 29 -6.04 12.12 -44.48
C ALA A 29 -7.03 11.06 -44.99
N LEU A 30 -7.54 10.22 -44.09
CA LEU A 30 -8.55 9.19 -44.40
C LEU A 30 -9.97 9.64 -43.99
N HIS A 31 -10.76 9.90 -45.03
CA HIS A 31 -12.19 9.61 -45.26
C HIS A 31 -13.29 9.98 -44.23
N LEU A 32 -13.99 11.07 -44.56
CA LEU A 32 -15.42 11.29 -44.37
C LEU A 32 -16.18 10.85 -45.64
N VAL A 33 -17.35 10.21 -45.50
CA VAL A 33 -18.29 9.94 -46.60
C VAL A 33 -19.66 10.53 -46.24
N ALA A 34 -20.25 11.26 -47.18
CA ALA A 34 -21.58 11.86 -47.07
C ALA A 34 -22.47 11.58 -48.30
N ARG A 35 -23.72 11.15 -48.03
CA ARG A 35 -25.04 11.48 -48.66
C ARG A 35 -25.37 11.01 -50.09
N PRO A 36 -26.67 10.73 -50.43
CA PRO A 36 -27.66 11.78 -50.76
C PRO A 36 -29.15 11.52 -50.37
N VAL A 37 -29.99 12.50 -50.75
CA VAL A 37 -31.37 12.88 -50.39
C VAL A 37 -32.47 12.16 -51.19
N LEU A 38 -33.68 11.97 -50.60
CA LEU A 38 -35.00 11.99 -51.28
C LEU A 38 -36.18 12.21 -50.27
N LEU A 39 -37.14 13.06 -50.64
CA LEU A 39 -38.45 13.41 -50.01
C LEU A 39 -39.59 12.83 -50.91
N PRO A 40 -40.93 12.92 -50.62
CA PRO A 40 -41.70 13.31 -49.41
C PRO A 40 -42.90 12.36 -49.07
N THR A 41 -43.67 12.61 -47.99
CA THR A 41 -45.17 12.68 -48.01
C THR A 41 -45.79 13.12 -46.67
N ARG A 42 -46.91 13.85 -46.79
CA ARG A 42 -47.70 14.58 -45.79
C ARG A 42 -48.55 13.67 -44.88
N SER A 43 -48.72 14.06 -43.61
CA SER A 43 -50.04 14.30 -43.01
C SER A 43 -49.94 15.06 -41.66
N THR A 44 -50.86 16.00 -41.45
CA THR A 44 -51.21 16.78 -40.24
C THR A 44 -52.74 16.63 -40.06
N PRO A 45 -53.46 17.05 -38.97
CA PRO A 45 -53.13 17.74 -37.70
C PRO A 45 -53.83 17.05 -36.46
N PRO A 46 -54.17 17.65 -35.27
CA PRO A 46 -53.96 19.01 -34.77
C PRO A 46 -53.46 19.22 -33.31
N ARG A 47 -52.83 20.39 -33.16
CA ARG A 47 -52.79 21.36 -32.05
C ARG A 47 -53.47 21.02 -30.70
N ARG A 48 -52.68 21.17 -29.63
CA ARG A 48 -53.06 22.01 -28.47
C ARG A 48 -51.88 22.87 -28.03
N ARG A 49 -52.10 24.19 -28.01
CA ARG A 49 -51.18 25.23 -27.49
C ARG A 49 -51.31 25.28 -25.97
N SER A 50 -50.20 25.23 -25.26
CA SER A 50 -50.02 25.92 -23.97
C SER A 50 -48.67 26.60 -23.99
N ARG A 51 -48.68 27.94 -24.01
CA ARG A 51 -47.51 28.79 -23.82
C ARG A 51 -47.02 28.59 -22.38
N ALA A 52 -45.76 28.18 -22.22
CA ALA A 52 -44.96 28.51 -21.06
C ALA A 52 -43.66 29.11 -21.60
N HIS A 53 -43.46 30.41 -21.33
CA HIS A 53 -42.19 31.08 -21.59
C HIS A 53 -41.17 30.53 -20.59
N SER A 54 -40.23 29.69 -21.03
CA SER A 54 -39.01 29.43 -20.28
C SER A 54 -38.01 30.53 -20.62
N VAL A 55 -37.91 31.52 -19.72
CA VAL A 55 -36.78 32.45 -19.70
C VAL A 55 -35.57 31.65 -19.22
N SER A 56 -34.68 31.30 -20.15
CA SER A 56 -33.34 30.82 -19.81
C SER A 56 -32.50 32.03 -19.39
N PRO A 57 -31.98 32.12 -18.16
CA PRO A 57 -31.04 33.17 -17.83
C PRO A 57 -29.69 32.80 -18.45
N SER A 58 -29.30 33.56 -19.48
CA SER A 58 -27.91 33.63 -19.92
C SER A 58 -27.12 34.31 -18.81
N ALA A 59 -26.35 33.54 -18.06
CA ALA A 59 -25.47 34.01 -17.01
C ALA A 59 -24.19 34.58 -17.63
N ASP A 60 -24.28 35.77 -18.20
CA ASP A 60 -23.12 36.63 -18.46
C ASP A 60 -23.60 38.08 -18.67
N ALA A 61 -24.09 38.66 -17.58
CA ALA A 61 -24.25 40.10 -17.46
C ALA A 61 -23.78 40.49 -16.06
N ARG A 62 -22.53 40.97 -15.95
CA ARG A 62 -22.07 41.69 -14.76
C ARG A 62 -22.97 42.91 -14.58
N SER A 63 -23.97 42.78 -13.70
CA SER A 63 -24.72 43.94 -13.20
C SER A 63 -23.74 44.88 -12.50
N PRO A 64 -23.89 46.22 -12.62
CA PRO A 64 -23.06 47.15 -11.88
C PRO A 64 -23.34 46.96 -10.38
N SER A 65 -22.45 46.26 -9.68
CA SER A 65 -22.57 46.07 -8.24
C SER A 65 -22.09 47.34 -7.54
N PHE A 66 -22.99 48.00 -6.81
CA PHE A 66 -22.64 49.11 -5.91
C PHE A 66 -21.85 48.64 -4.66
N ARG A 67 -21.43 47.37 -4.61
CA ARG A 67 -20.68 46.76 -3.51
C ARG A 67 -19.39 46.16 -4.06
N ARG A 68 -18.29 46.34 -3.30
CA ARG A 68 -16.99 45.70 -3.58
C ARG A 68 -17.12 44.17 -3.49
N PRO A 69 -16.30 43.39 -4.24
CA PRO A 69 -16.28 41.93 -4.11
C PRO A 69 -15.96 41.51 -2.67
N TYR A 70 -16.70 40.53 -2.17
CA TYR A 70 -16.50 39.96 -0.85
C TYR A 70 -15.37 38.92 -0.89
N THR A 71 -14.27 39.19 -0.18
CA THR A 71 -13.06 38.35 -0.23
C THR A 71 -12.83 37.63 1.10
N SER A 72 -12.78 36.30 1.05
CA SER A 72 -12.50 35.44 2.21
C SER A 72 -11.12 34.81 2.12
N VAL A 73 -10.43 34.71 3.24
CA VAL A 73 -9.21 33.90 3.39
C VAL A 73 -9.56 32.63 4.16
N LEU A 74 -9.16 31.46 3.66
CA LEU A 74 -9.26 30.18 4.36
C LEU A 74 -7.85 29.69 4.68
N VAL A 75 -7.58 29.42 5.96
CA VAL A 75 -6.28 28.95 6.44
C VAL A 75 -6.47 27.66 7.22
N VAL A 76 -5.76 26.61 6.80
CA VAL A 76 -5.56 25.39 7.60
C VAL A 76 -4.07 25.12 7.65
N PRO A 77 -3.38 25.40 8.76
CA PRO A 77 -1.92 25.30 8.81
C PRO A 77 -1.42 23.90 8.42
N THR A 78 -0.32 23.89 7.69
CA THR A 78 0.32 22.66 7.22
C THR A 78 1.02 21.95 8.39
N GLY A 79 0.92 20.62 8.47
CA GLY A 79 1.69 19.81 9.42
C GLY A 79 1.24 19.88 10.89
N VAL A 80 -0.01 20.27 11.15
CA VAL A 80 -0.56 20.39 12.53
C VAL A 80 -1.64 19.35 12.83
N GLY A 81 -1.88 18.38 11.94
CA GLY A 81 -2.89 17.32 12.13
C GLY A 81 -4.31 17.85 12.25
N ALA A 82 -4.68 18.85 11.45
CA ALA A 82 -6.01 19.44 11.48
C ALA A 82 -7.11 18.40 11.19
N ALA A 83 -8.19 18.42 11.95
CA ALA A 83 -9.32 17.50 11.75
C ALA A 83 -10.01 17.64 10.38
N VAL A 84 -9.82 18.77 9.69
CA VAL A 84 -10.15 19.03 8.28
C VAL A 84 -9.03 19.90 7.69
N GLY A 85 -8.39 19.41 6.62
CA GLY A 85 -7.19 19.99 6.01
C GLY A 85 -5.88 19.45 6.56
N GLY A 86 -5.93 18.35 7.31
CA GLY A 86 -4.77 17.61 7.79
C GLY A 86 -4.31 16.49 6.86
N PHE A 87 -5.07 16.20 5.80
CA PHE A 87 -4.77 15.19 4.78
C PHE A 87 -4.88 15.81 3.39
N ALA A 88 -4.17 15.27 2.40
CA ALA A 88 -4.18 15.88 1.07
C ALA A 88 -5.60 15.90 0.47
N GLY A 89 -6.17 17.10 0.35
CA GLY A 89 -7.45 17.35 -0.31
C GLY A 89 -8.68 17.31 0.57
N ASP A 90 -8.58 16.97 1.85
CA ASP A 90 -9.76 16.82 2.71
C ASP A 90 -10.40 18.17 3.13
N ALA A 91 -9.67 19.29 2.97
CA ALA A 91 -10.23 20.66 3.06
C ALA A 91 -10.70 21.25 1.72
N LEU A 92 -10.43 20.61 0.58
CA LEU A 92 -10.85 21.10 -0.74
C LEU A 92 -12.39 21.26 -0.85
N PRO A 93 -13.23 20.36 -0.28
CA PRO A 93 -14.68 20.56 -0.24
C PRO A 93 -15.10 21.83 0.50
N VAL A 94 -14.40 22.19 1.58
CA VAL A 94 -14.67 23.42 2.35
C VAL A 94 -14.35 24.64 1.49
N ALA A 95 -13.18 24.67 0.84
CA ALA A 95 -12.80 25.75 -0.06
C ALA A 95 -13.81 25.92 -1.21
N ARG A 96 -14.27 24.80 -1.79
CA ARG A 96 -15.29 24.80 -2.85
C ARG A 96 -16.64 25.34 -2.38
N ALA A 97 -17.10 24.93 -1.21
CA ALA A 97 -18.35 25.44 -0.64
C ALA A 97 -18.25 26.92 -0.28
N LEU A 98 -17.11 27.35 0.27
CA LEU A 98 -16.83 28.76 0.55
C LEU A 98 -16.80 29.61 -0.73
N ALA A 99 -16.20 29.09 -1.81
CA ALA A 99 -16.15 29.75 -3.12
C ALA A 99 -17.54 29.93 -3.76
N ALA A 100 -18.56 29.18 -3.32
CA ALA A 100 -19.93 29.37 -3.78
C ALA A 100 -20.63 30.57 -3.10
N VAL A 101 -20.15 31.03 -1.95
CA VAL A 101 -20.74 32.15 -1.20
C VAL A 101 -19.87 33.42 -1.24
N ALA A 102 -18.55 33.29 -1.26
CA ALA A 102 -17.62 34.42 -1.41
C ALA A 102 -17.42 34.81 -2.89
N ASP A 103 -17.12 36.07 -3.18
CA ASP A 103 -16.79 36.50 -4.55
C ASP A 103 -15.35 36.15 -4.91
N CYS A 104 -14.45 36.10 -3.92
CA CYS A 104 -13.08 35.62 -4.04
C CYS A 104 -12.68 34.85 -2.78
N VAL A 105 -11.99 33.71 -2.97
CA VAL A 105 -11.38 32.93 -1.89
C VAL A 105 -9.87 32.93 -2.06
N ILE A 106 -9.13 33.29 -1.02
CA ILE A 106 -7.67 33.15 -0.97
C ILE A 106 -7.35 31.98 -0.06
N SER A 107 -6.58 31.02 -0.54
CA SER A 107 -6.18 29.84 0.23
C SER A 107 -4.83 29.33 -0.24
N HIS A 108 -4.24 28.43 0.54
CA HIS A 108 -2.88 27.95 0.32
C HIS A 108 -2.85 26.47 -0.15
N PRO A 109 -1.69 25.98 -0.64
CA PRO A 109 -1.53 24.63 -1.19
C PRO A 109 -2.13 23.51 -0.33
N ASN A 110 -1.86 23.50 0.98
CA ASN A 110 -2.38 22.46 1.90
C ASN A 110 -3.92 22.33 1.91
N VAL A 111 -4.68 23.37 1.55
CA VAL A 111 -6.14 23.27 1.41
C VAL A 111 -6.57 22.86 0.00
N LEU A 112 -5.82 23.27 -1.02
CA LEU A 112 -6.23 23.20 -2.43
C LEU A 112 -5.69 21.96 -3.16
N ASN A 113 -4.61 21.37 -2.66
CA ASN A 113 -3.95 20.21 -3.24
C ASN A 113 -4.57 18.92 -2.71
N ALA A 114 -4.82 17.97 -3.62
CA ALA A 114 -5.35 16.65 -3.30
C ALA A 114 -4.60 15.56 -4.09
N ALA A 115 -3.26 15.65 -4.08
CA ALA A 115 -2.35 14.78 -4.82
C ALA A 115 -2.64 14.73 -6.34
N MET A 116 -3.25 13.65 -6.84
CA MET A 116 -3.69 13.56 -8.25
C MET A 116 -5.01 14.29 -8.53
N LEU A 117 -5.78 14.60 -7.49
CA LEU A 117 -7.06 15.28 -7.59
C LEU A 117 -6.87 16.79 -7.40
N TYR A 118 -7.68 17.58 -8.09
CA TYR A 118 -7.84 19.00 -7.86
C TYR A 118 -9.21 19.42 -8.39
N TRP A 119 -9.71 20.57 -7.93
CA TRP A 119 -11.00 21.10 -8.36
C TRP A 119 -10.83 22.51 -8.96
N PRO A 120 -11.25 22.75 -10.21
CA PRO A 120 -11.18 24.08 -10.81
C PRO A 120 -12.12 25.04 -10.08
N MET A 121 -11.57 26.10 -9.49
CA MET A 121 -12.33 27.16 -8.83
C MET A 121 -11.92 28.51 -9.43
N PRO A 122 -12.72 29.09 -10.34
CA PRO A 122 -12.34 30.30 -11.08
C PRO A 122 -12.22 31.56 -10.21
N ASN A 123 -12.74 31.52 -8.98
CA ASN A 123 -12.68 32.60 -8.00
C ASN A 123 -11.82 32.27 -6.77
N ALA A 124 -10.97 31.24 -6.85
CA ALA A 124 -10.00 30.92 -5.80
C ALA A 124 -8.57 31.32 -6.22
N LEU A 125 -7.82 31.93 -5.30
CA LEU A 125 -6.42 32.29 -5.48
C LEU A 125 -5.53 31.35 -4.66
N TYR A 126 -4.58 30.71 -5.36
CA TYR A 126 -3.62 29.76 -4.83
C TYR A 126 -2.37 30.50 -4.33
N VAL A 127 -2.24 30.71 -3.02
CA VAL A 127 -1.20 31.56 -2.41
C VAL A 127 -0.38 30.76 -1.40
N GLU A 128 0.93 30.70 -1.57
CA GLU A 128 1.83 30.01 -0.63
C GLU A 128 1.80 30.67 0.77
N GLY A 129 2.04 29.90 1.82
CA GLY A 129 1.88 30.32 3.22
C GLY A 129 2.68 31.56 3.61
N TYR A 130 3.97 31.62 3.26
CA TYR A 130 4.78 32.82 3.49
C TYR A 130 4.27 34.02 2.72
N ALA A 131 3.91 33.84 1.45
CA ALA A 131 3.32 34.91 0.66
C ALA A 131 2.02 35.42 1.28
N LEU A 132 1.21 34.52 1.83
CA LEU A 132 -0.02 34.85 2.56
C LEU A 132 0.29 35.67 3.82
N ASP A 133 1.34 35.33 4.58
CA ASP A 133 1.80 36.11 5.72
C ASP A 133 2.25 37.53 5.30
N ARG A 134 3.08 37.63 4.25
CA ARG A 134 3.54 38.94 3.72
C ARG A 134 2.39 39.78 3.17
N PHE A 135 1.41 39.14 2.53
CA PHE A 135 0.17 39.76 2.10
C PHE A 135 -0.64 40.23 3.30
N ALA A 136 -0.84 39.37 4.30
CA ALA A 136 -1.56 39.67 5.52
C ALA A 136 -0.92 40.79 6.34
N GLU A 137 0.39 41.00 6.25
CA GLU A 137 1.09 42.17 6.82
C GLU A 137 0.89 43.47 6.02
N GLY A 138 0.43 43.37 4.77
CA GLY A 138 0.34 44.48 3.82
C GLY A 138 1.68 44.84 3.18
N ALA A 139 2.68 43.95 3.28
CA ALA A 139 3.96 44.11 2.61
C ALA A 139 3.83 43.80 1.11
N TRP A 140 3.01 42.79 0.77
CA TRP A 140 2.76 42.36 -0.60
C TRP A 140 1.28 42.56 -0.98
N ALA A 141 1.04 42.73 -2.27
CA ALA A 141 -0.28 42.65 -2.89
C ALA A 141 -0.32 41.44 -3.83
N LEU A 142 -1.52 40.88 -4.04
CA LEU A 142 -1.73 39.75 -4.95
C LEU A 142 -2.24 40.28 -6.29
N GLN A 143 -1.54 39.97 -7.36
CA GLN A 143 -1.94 40.31 -8.73
C GLN A 143 -2.50 39.05 -9.40
N PRO A 144 -3.84 38.94 -9.58
CA PRO A 144 -4.42 37.85 -10.34
C PRO A 144 -3.87 37.81 -11.77
N VAL A 145 -3.65 36.61 -12.28
CA VAL A 145 -3.13 36.37 -13.63
C VAL A 145 -4.07 35.50 -14.42
N HIS A 146 -3.99 35.59 -15.76
CA HIS A 146 -4.68 34.64 -16.62
C HIS A 146 -3.98 33.28 -16.64
N GLN A 147 -2.64 33.29 -16.73
CA GLN A 147 -1.80 32.09 -16.82
C GLN A 147 -0.35 32.42 -16.44
N ASN A 148 0.30 31.54 -15.69
CA ASN A 148 1.74 31.59 -15.39
C ASN A 148 2.58 30.78 -16.38
N LYS A 149 3.90 30.97 -16.36
CA LYS A 149 4.89 30.06 -16.94
C LYS A 149 5.50 29.25 -15.80
N VAL A 150 5.15 27.97 -15.73
CA VAL A 150 5.52 27.10 -14.61
C VAL A 150 6.82 26.35 -14.93
N GLY A 151 7.83 26.51 -14.08
CA GLY A 151 9.06 25.71 -14.09
C GLY A 151 8.98 24.53 -13.12
N LEU A 152 9.66 23.44 -13.42
CA LEU A 152 9.73 22.24 -12.56
C LEU A 152 11.16 22.02 -12.04
N VAL A 153 11.37 22.03 -10.73
CA VAL A 153 12.65 21.64 -10.12
C VAL A 153 12.55 20.21 -9.60
N LEU A 154 13.50 19.35 -9.98
CA LEU A 154 13.60 17.97 -9.53
C LEU A 154 14.87 17.79 -8.70
N ASP A 155 14.74 17.24 -7.49
CA ASP A 155 15.88 16.89 -6.66
C ASP A 155 16.73 15.78 -7.29
N ALA A 156 18.05 15.98 -7.32
CA ALA A 156 19.02 14.99 -7.77
C ALA A 156 19.05 13.71 -6.91
N GLY A 157 18.50 13.76 -5.70
CA GLY A 157 18.31 12.59 -4.84
C GLY A 157 17.21 11.63 -5.33
N ILE A 158 16.36 12.02 -6.27
CA ILE A 158 15.26 11.19 -6.78
C ILE A 158 15.82 10.09 -7.71
N GLU A 159 15.43 8.85 -7.47
CA GLU A 159 15.78 7.69 -8.29
C GLU A 159 15.30 7.86 -9.74
N GLU A 160 16.01 7.25 -10.69
CA GLU A 160 15.76 7.47 -12.11
C GLU A 160 14.32 7.15 -12.54
N GLU A 161 13.78 6.02 -12.08
CA GLU A 161 12.40 5.61 -12.37
C GLU A 161 11.37 6.57 -11.76
N LEU A 162 11.57 6.98 -10.51
CA LEU A 162 10.66 7.89 -9.81
C LEU A 162 10.70 9.29 -10.44
N ARG A 163 11.88 9.75 -10.85
CA ARG A 163 12.06 11.00 -11.59
C ARG A 163 11.36 10.96 -12.95
N LEU A 164 11.50 9.84 -13.68
CA LEU A 164 10.79 9.64 -14.95
C LEU A 164 9.27 9.70 -14.76
N ARG A 165 8.72 9.16 -13.67
CA ARG A 165 7.30 9.27 -13.34
C ARG A 165 6.85 10.72 -13.18
N HIS A 166 7.62 11.56 -12.48
CA HIS A 166 7.29 12.98 -12.31
C HIS A 166 7.34 13.75 -13.64
N LEU A 167 8.30 13.43 -14.51
CA LEU A 167 8.36 14.00 -15.87
C LEU A 167 7.15 13.58 -16.71
N GLN A 168 6.76 12.30 -16.67
CA GLN A 168 5.55 11.81 -17.33
C GLN A 168 4.29 12.51 -16.83
N VAL A 169 4.21 12.84 -15.54
CA VAL A 169 3.11 13.63 -14.97
C VAL A 169 3.10 15.05 -15.52
N ALA A 170 4.25 15.71 -15.61
CA ALA A 170 4.36 17.04 -16.22
C ALA A 170 3.91 17.01 -17.70
N ASP A 171 4.35 16.02 -18.47
CA ASP A 171 3.93 15.83 -19.87
C ASP A 171 2.44 15.53 -19.98
N ALA A 172 1.89 14.68 -19.11
CA ALA A 172 0.46 14.37 -19.07
C ALA A 172 -0.38 15.60 -18.71
N ALA A 173 0.08 16.43 -17.78
CA ALA A 173 -0.58 17.68 -17.41
C ALA A 173 -0.55 18.70 -18.54
N ARG A 174 0.57 18.82 -19.27
CA ARG A 174 0.66 19.64 -20.49
C ARG A 174 -0.32 19.13 -21.57
N ALA A 175 -0.34 17.83 -21.83
CA ALA A 175 -1.11 17.25 -22.93
C ALA A 175 -2.63 17.19 -22.63
N SER A 176 -3.01 16.86 -21.41
CA SER A 176 -4.41 16.56 -21.05
C SER A 176 -5.13 17.75 -20.43
N LEU A 177 -4.41 18.57 -19.65
CA LEU A 177 -4.97 19.71 -18.92
C LEU A 177 -4.60 21.06 -19.57
N GLY A 178 -3.68 21.06 -20.54
CA GLY A 178 -3.21 22.28 -21.20
C GLY A 178 -2.37 23.19 -20.29
N LEU A 179 -1.74 22.64 -19.26
CA LEU A 179 -1.01 23.45 -18.29
C LEU A 179 0.31 24.00 -18.87
N PRO A 180 0.69 25.23 -18.49
CA PRO A 180 1.83 25.96 -19.04
C PRO A 180 3.16 25.60 -18.35
N VAL A 181 3.45 24.31 -18.21
CA VAL A 181 4.73 23.82 -17.70
C VAL A 181 5.74 23.96 -18.83
N VAL A 182 6.80 24.76 -18.69
CA VAL A 182 7.65 25.13 -19.84
C VAL A 182 9.02 24.47 -19.86
N GLU A 183 9.64 24.26 -18.70
CA GLU A 183 10.99 23.71 -18.57
C GLU A 183 11.20 23.07 -17.19
N TYR A 184 12.18 22.17 -17.08
CA TYR A 184 12.59 21.59 -15.81
C TYR A 184 14.10 21.73 -15.58
N ALA A 185 14.50 21.83 -14.31
CA ALA A 185 15.89 21.79 -13.87
C ALA A 185 16.07 20.70 -12.82
N VAL A 186 17.24 20.04 -12.82
CA VAL A 186 17.62 19.10 -11.76
C VAL A 186 18.60 19.82 -10.84
N THR A 187 18.46 19.65 -9.53
CA THR A 187 19.40 20.23 -8.57
C THR A 187 20.81 19.67 -8.79
N ASP A 188 21.86 20.44 -8.50
CA ASP A 188 23.25 20.01 -8.71
C ASP A 188 23.78 19.08 -7.60
N ALA A 189 23.02 18.91 -6.51
CA ALA A 189 23.25 17.96 -5.44
C ALA A 189 21.91 17.48 -4.85
N PRO A 190 21.86 16.26 -4.25
CA PRO A 190 20.69 15.80 -3.50
C PRO A 190 20.33 16.77 -2.37
N LEU A 191 19.04 17.05 -2.16
CA LEU A 191 18.62 18.04 -1.16
C LEU A 191 18.71 17.54 0.29
N GLU A 192 18.81 16.22 0.50
CA GLU A 192 18.96 15.56 1.80
C GLU A 192 17.86 15.98 2.79
N ILE A 193 16.61 15.72 2.41
CA ILE A 193 15.43 16.04 3.22
C ILE A 193 15.41 15.19 4.49
N LYS A 194 15.14 15.83 5.64
CA LYS A 194 14.93 15.17 6.93
C LYS A 194 13.65 15.68 7.56
N THR A 195 12.86 14.77 8.14
CA THR A 195 11.57 15.05 8.77
C THR A 195 11.56 14.57 10.23
N TRP A 196 10.84 15.27 11.11
CA TRP A 196 10.57 14.86 12.50
C TRP A 196 9.37 15.62 13.08
N PHE A 197 8.78 15.10 14.16
CA PHE A 197 7.78 15.83 14.94
C PHE A 197 8.46 16.74 15.98
N ASP A 198 7.94 17.95 16.14
CA ASP A 198 8.37 18.86 17.21
C ASP A 198 7.97 18.25 18.57
N PRO A 199 8.92 17.99 19.48
CA PRO A 199 8.64 17.30 20.73
C PRO A 199 7.80 18.12 21.72
N LYS A 200 7.64 19.43 21.50
CA LYS A 200 6.87 20.32 22.39
C LYS A 200 5.40 20.41 22.00
N CYS A 201 5.12 20.48 20.70
CA CYS A 201 3.77 20.74 20.19
C CYS A 201 3.25 19.67 19.23
N GLY A 202 4.05 18.66 18.86
CA GLY A 202 3.61 17.53 18.04
C GLY A 202 3.42 17.84 16.55
N LYS A 203 3.65 19.08 16.10
CA LYS A 203 3.60 19.45 14.68
C LYS A 203 4.74 18.81 13.89
N SER A 204 4.54 18.50 12.62
CA SER A 204 5.64 18.06 11.76
C SER A 204 6.53 19.22 11.33
N THR A 205 7.82 18.94 11.20
CA THR A 205 8.86 19.90 10.81
C THR A 205 10.06 19.15 10.23
N GLY A 206 11.07 19.87 9.78
CA GLY A 206 12.33 19.22 9.42
C GLY A 206 13.39 20.17 8.86
N SER A 207 14.26 19.65 7.99
CA SER A 207 15.33 20.42 7.37
C SER A 207 15.62 20.02 5.93
N VAL A 208 16.09 20.99 5.14
CA VAL A 208 16.66 20.80 3.81
C VAL A 208 18.18 20.91 3.94
N GLY A 209 18.92 19.83 3.70
CA GLY A 209 20.39 19.81 3.85
C GLY A 209 21.09 20.73 2.86
N ASN A 210 20.84 20.57 1.56
CA ASN A 210 21.51 21.30 0.49
C ASN A 210 20.63 22.40 -0.14
N SER A 211 20.06 23.28 0.68
CA SER A 211 19.14 24.35 0.22
C SER A 211 19.73 25.29 -0.86
N GLY A 212 21.05 25.50 -0.86
CA GLY A 212 21.71 26.28 -1.93
C GLY A 212 21.61 25.63 -3.32
N SER A 213 21.55 24.30 -3.39
CA SER A 213 21.34 23.55 -4.63
C SER A 213 19.94 23.80 -5.21
N LEU A 214 18.94 23.79 -4.34
CA LEU A 214 17.56 24.16 -4.69
C LEU A 214 17.49 25.57 -5.27
N LEU A 215 18.05 26.57 -4.57
CA LEU A 215 17.98 27.95 -5.02
C LEU A 215 18.69 28.17 -6.37
N ARG A 216 19.84 27.53 -6.62
CA ARG A 216 20.51 27.61 -7.94
C ARG A 216 19.68 27.00 -9.07
N ALA A 217 19.00 25.89 -8.83
CA ALA A 217 18.12 25.27 -9.82
C ALA A 217 16.93 26.18 -10.16
N VAL A 218 16.34 26.83 -9.14
CA VAL A 218 15.26 27.82 -9.35
C VAL A 218 15.77 29.05 -10.10
N ASP A 219 16.91 29.62 -9.67
CA ASP A 219 17.54 30.77 -10.30
C ASP A 219 17.78 30.54 -11.80
N THR A 220 18.27 29.35 -12.16
CA THR A 220 18.45 28.92 -13.55
C THR A 220 17.14 29.01 -14.35
N LEU A 221 16.03 28.49 -13.82
CA LEU A 221 14.74 28.53 -14.50
C LEU A 221 14.20 29.96 -14.61
N VAL A 222 14.37 30.78 -13.56
CA VAL A 222 13.87 32.17 -13.54
C VAL A 222 14.64 33.02 -14.55
N GLU A 223 15.97 32.98 -14.51
CA GLU A 223 16.83 33.83 -15.33
C GLU A 223 16.93 33.36 -16.79
N HIS A 224 17.06 32.05 -17.05
CA HIS A 224 17.26 31.55 -18.41
C HIS A 224 15.96 31.25 -19.15
N SER A 225 14.94 30.77 -18.44
CA SER A 225 13.69 30.28 -19.05
C SER A 225 12.52 31.25 -18.84
N GLY A 226 12.71 32.31 -18.04
CA GLY A 226 11.69 33.30 -17.75
C GLY A 226 10.45 32.71 -17.08
N VAL A 227 10.64 31.67 -16.24
CA VAL A 227 9.54 31.12 -15.45
C VAL A 227 9.13 32.13 -14.38
N ASN A 228 7.83 32.19 -14.08
CA ASN A 228 7.29 33.09 -13.06
C ASN A 228 6.45 32.36 -12.01
N ALA A 229 6.47 31.02 -12.01
CA ALA A 229 5.96 30.16 -10.95
C ALA A 229 6.76 28.84 -10.95
N VAL A 230 6.96 28.22 -9.79
CA VAL A 230 7.83 27.04 -9.67
C VAL A 230 7.17 25.92 -8.89
N ALA A 231 7.07 24.75 -9.51
CA ALA A 231 6.83 23.49 -8.83
C ALA A 231 8.17 22.85 -8.45
N VAL A 232 8.29 22.35 -7.23
CA VAL A 232 9.50 21.66 -6.77
C VAL A 232 9.14 20.27 -6.26
N VAL A 233 9.93 19.29 -6.67
CA VAL A 233 9.81 17.90 -6.26
C VAL A 233 11.10 17.47 -5.55
N CYS A 234 10.99 17.08 -4.29
CA CYS A 234 12.13 16.66 -3.48
C CYS A 234 12.01 15.18 -3.08
N ARG A 235 13.15 14.47 -2.99
CA ARG A 235 13.16 13.09 -2.47
C ARG A 235 13.04 13.15 -0.95
N PHE A 236 11.95 12.61 -0.41
CA PHE A 236 11.77 12.44 1.04
C PHE A 236 12.35 11.10 1.50
N PRO A 237 12.69 10.91 2.79
CA PRO A 237 12.97 9.57 3.30
C PRO A 237 11.74 8.67 3.14
N ASP A 238 11.94 7.38 2.89
CA ASP A 238 10.83 6.41 2.89
C ASP A 238 10.34 6.23 4.33
N ASP A 239 9.03 6.23 4.51
CA ASP A 239 8.41 6.09 5.83
C ASP A 239 8.84 4.78 6.52
N ASP A 240 9.07 4.83 7.83
CA ASP A 240 9.06 3.62 8.63
C ASP A 240 7.61 3.09 8.63
N PRO A 241 7.33 1.86 8.17
CA PRO A 241 5.98 1.33 8.14
C PRO A 241 5.28 1.35 9.52
N ASP A 242 6.03 1.37 10.63
CA ASP A 242 5.46 1.51 11.98
C ASP A 242 4.91 2.94 12.27
N ASP A 243 5.38 3.98 11.58
CA ASP A 243 4.94 5.39 11.76
C ASP A 243 3.84 5.80 10.76
N SER A 244 3.71 5.10 9.62
CA SER A 244 2.77 5.48 8.55
C SER A 244 1.33 4.97 8.73
N ASP A 245 1.12 3.88 9.50
CA ASP A 245 -0.19 3.21 9.54
C ASP A 245 -1.28 4.07 10.19
N CYS A 246 -0.96 4.86 11.23
CA CYS A 246 -1.93 5.75 11.87
C CYS A 246 -2.41 6.87 10.93
N TYR A 247 -1.49 7.51 10.20
CA TYR A 247 -1.82 8.55 9.24
C TYR A 247 -2.65 7.99 8.07
N ARG A 248 -2.26 6.83 7.54
CA ARG A 248 -3.02 6.14 6.48
C ARG A 248 -4.43 5.74 6.92
N GLU A 249 -4.64 5.44 8.19
CA GLU A 249 -5.96 5.23 8.81
C GLU A 249 -6.75 6.54 9.09
N GLY A 250 -6.22 7.70 8.67
CA GLY A 250 -6.88 9.00 8.82
C GLY A 250 -6.70 9.61 10.20
N LYS A 251 -5.62 9.29 10.92
CA LYS A 251 -5.31 9.77 12.28
C LYS A 251 -3.89 10.34 12.37
N GLY A 252 -3.70 11.37 13.18
CA GLY A 252 -2.36 11.91 13.45
C GLY A 252 -1.96 13.03 12.49
N VAL A 253 -0.65 13.27 12.42
CA VAL A 253 -0.04 14.42 11.74
C VAL A 253 0.78 13.92 10.56
N ASP A 254 0.60 14.50 9.38
CA ASP A 254 1.47 14.25 8.22
C ASP A 254 2.91 14.66 8.53
N LEU A 255 3.83 13.70 8.53
CA LEU A 255 5.25 13.90 8.81
C LEU A 255 5.97 14.71 7.72
N LEU A 256 5.50 14.65 6.47
CA LEU A 256 6.14 15.31 5.32
C LEU A 256 5.77 16.79 5.26
N ALA A 257 4.50 17.10 5.53
CA ALA A 257 3.87 18.42 5.41
C ALA A 257 4.73 19.59 5.91
N GLY A 258 5.32 19.47 7.10
CA GLY A 258 6.13 20.54 7.69
C GLY A 258 7.34 20.95 6.82
N VAL A 259 8.01 19.99 6.19
CA VAL A 259 9.18 20.27 5.34
C VAL A 259 8.77 20.77 3.96
N GLU A 260 7.65 20.30 3.43
CA GLU A 260 7.09 20.84 2.18
C GLU A 260 6.82 22.35 2.27
N ALA A 261 6.29 22.79 3.41
CA ALA A 261 6.11 24.21 3.70
C ALA A 261 7.46 24.94 3.76
N ILE A 262 8.48 24.38 4.41
CA ILE A 262 9.83 24.97 4.46
C ILE A 262 10.42 25.15 3.06
N ILE A 263 10.29 24.13 2.20
CA ILE A 263 10.86 24.15 0.84
C ILE A 263 10.23 25.26 0.00
N SER A 264 8.89 25.32 -0.06
CA SER A 264 8.18 26.34 -0.84
C SER A 264 8.40 27.75 -0.26
N HIS A 265 8.41 27.90 1.06
CA HIS A 265 8.72 29.14 1.76
C HIS A 265 10.11 29.69 1.38
N LEU A 266 11.15 28.84 1.33
CA LEU A 266 12.49 29.25 0.95
C LEU A 266 12.53 29.86 -0.46
N ILE A 267 11.82 29.25 -1.41
CA ILE A 267 11.73 29.73 -2.81
C ILE A 267 10.99 31.06 -2.87
N VAL A 268 9.80 31.14 -2.27
CA VAL A 268 8.97 32.35 -2.29
C VAL A 268 9.68 33.53 -1.62
N LYS A 269 10.40 33.27 -0.52
CA LYS A 269 11.16 34.29 0.20
C LYS A 269 12.29 34.89 -0.64
N GLU A 270 13.02 34.05 -1.37
CA GLU A 270 14.16 34.47 -2.18
C GLU A 270 13.70 35.14 -3.49
N PHE A 271 12.86 34.46 -4.27
CA PHE A 271 12.52 34.84 -5.64
C PHE A 271 11.24 35.68 -5.75
N LYS A 272 10.37 35.67 -4.73
CA LYS A 272 9.09 36.41 -4.69
C LYS A 272 8.15 36.07 -5.85
N ILE A 273 8.19 34.81 -6.28
CA ILE A 273 7.27 34.22 -7.26
C ILE A 273 6.47 33.10 -6.60
N PRO A 274 5.28 32.74 -7.12
CA PRO A 274 4.53 31.59 -6.64
C PRO A 274 5.35 30.31 -6.69
N ALA A 275 5.35 29.55 -5.59
CA ALA A 275 5.96 28.24 -5.54
C ALA A 275 5.11 27.27 -4.71
N ALA A 276 5.18 25.99 -5.06
CA ALA A 276 4.56 24.92 -4.30
C ALA A 276 5.35 23.63 -4.49
N HIS A 277 5.21 22.73 -3.53
CA HIS A 277 5.99 21.51 -3.43
C HIS A 277 5.11 20.27 -3.62
N ALA A 278 5.71 19.21 -4.17
CA ALA A 278 5.17 17.86 -4.21
C ALA A 278 6.26 16.87 -3.74
N PRO A 279 5.99 15.95 -2.80
CA PRO A 279 6.99 15.00 -2.33
C PRO A 279 7.20 13.88 -3.36
N ALA A 280 8.45 13.49 -3.59
CA ALA A 280 8.79 12.23 -4.22
C ALA A 280 9.03 11.17 -3.14
N VAL A 281 8.08 10.24 -3.04
CA VAL A 281 8.11 9.08 -2.15
C VAL A 281 7.82 7.82 -2.97
N LEU A 282 8.29 6.67 -2.49
CA LEU A 282 7.89 5.40 -3.09
C LEU A 282 6.41 5.11 -2.81
N PRO A 283 5.66 4.54 -3.76
CA PRO A 283 4.28 4.17 -3.53
C PRO A 283 4.21 3.13 -2.40
N PRO A 284 3.46 3.40 -1.32
CA PRO A 284 3.30 2.47 -0.22
C PRO A 284 2.47 1.24 -0.65
N PRO A 285 2.55 0.12 0.08
CA PRO A 285 1.74 -1.05 -0.21
C PRO A 285 0.24 -0.76 -0.04
N LEU A 286 -0.59 -1.41 -0.86
CA LEU A 286 -2.05 -1.30 -0.78
C LEU A 286 -2.54 -1.70 0.61
N SER A 287 -3.36 -0.85 1.23
CA SER A 287 -3.97 -1.13 2.52
C SER A 287 -5.50 -1.20 2.41
N PRO A 288 -6.16 -2.28 2.86
CA PRO A 288 -7.61 -2.35 2.94
C PRO A 288 -8.20 -1.48 4.06
N SER A 289 -7.39 -1.05 5.04
CA SER A 289 -7.77 -0.13 6.12
C SER A 289 -7.51 1.34 5.79
N LEU A 290 -7.13 1.65 4.55
CA LEU A 290 -6.90 3.00 4.08
C LEU A 290 -8.12 3.89 4.32
N SER A 291 -7.90 5.02 4.99
CA SER A 291 -8.94 6.00 5.22
C SER A 291 -9.32 6.71 3.91
N PRO A 292 -10.61 6.97 3.66
CA PRO A 292 -11.03 7.83 2.56
C PRO A 292 -10.39 9.23 2.58
N ARG A 293 -9.91 9.69 3.75
CA ARG A 293 -9.25 11.00 3.92
C ARG A 293 -7.83 11.04 3.33
N SER A 294 -7.09 9.93 3.40
CA SER A 294 -5.73 9.77 2.86
C SER A 294 -5.72 9.13 1.46
N ALA A 295 -6.85 8.59 0.99
CA ALA A 295 -6.91 7.83 -0.25
C ALA A 295 -6.50 8.59 -1.53
N ALA A 296 -6.59 9.92 -1.52
CA ALA A 296 -6.13 10.75 -2.64
C ALA A 296 -4.62 10.60 -2.90
N GLU A 297 -3.86 10.38 -1.83
CA GLU A 297 -2.40 10.24 -1.84
C GLU A 297 -1.99 8.89 -2.46
N GLU A 298 -2.76 7.82 -2.21
CA GLU A 298 -2.50 6.47 -2.74
C GLU A 298 -2.71 6.37 -4.25
N ILE A 299 -3.82 6.93 -4.74
CA ILE A 299 -4.12 6.91 -6.18
C ILE A 299 -3.16 7.84 -6.95
N GLY A 300 -2.46 8.73 -6.25
CA GLY A 300 -1.66 9.80 -6.82
C GLY A 300 -0.34 10.10 -6.15
N TYR A 301 0.47 9.06 -5.94
CA TYR A 301 1.75 9.06 -5.22
C TYR A 301 2.87 9.99 -5.76
N THR A 302 2.62 10.77 -6.82
CA THR A 302 3.55 11.84 -7.27
C THR A 302 3.16 13.22 -6.76
N TYR A 303 1.91 13.40 -6.31
CA TYR A 303 1.32 14.64 -5.77
C TYR A 303 1.36 15.88 -6.69
N LEU A 304 2.07 15.80 -7.81
CA LEU A 304 2.43 16.89 -8.70
C LEU A 304 1.25 17.47 -9.52
N PRO A 305 0.21 16.73 -9.94
CA PRO A 305 -0.83 17.30 -10.80
C PRO A 305 -1.57 18.49 -10.18
N CYS A 306 -1.96 18.39 -8.91
CA CYS A 306 -2.66 19.48 -8.23
C CYS A 306 -1.78 20.72 -8.04
N VAL A 307 -0.49 20.51 -7.77
CA VAL A 307 0.53 21.57 -7.65
C VAL A 307 0.66 22.33 -8.98
N LEU A 308 0.81 21.62 -10.09
CA LEU A 308 0.89 22.24 -11.43
C LEU A 308 -0.39 23.00 -11.77
N ALA A 309 -1.56 22.42 -11.46
CA ALA A 309 -2.85 23.06 -11.71
C ALA A 309 -3.00 24.35 -10.90
N GLY A 310 -2.68 24.34 -9.61
CA GLY A 310 -2.72 25.53 -8.75
C GLY A 310 -1.76 26.62 -9.21
N LEU A 311 -0.50 26.26 -9.48
CA LEU A 311 0.53 27.20 -9.94
C LEU A 311 0.24 27.80 -11.31
N SER A 312 -0.53 27.12 -12.18
CA SER A 312 -0.87 27.64 -13.51
C SER A 312 -1.62 28.98 -13.48
N SER A 313 -2.32 29.29 -12.38
CA SER A 313 -3.12 30.51 -12.22
C SER A 313 -2.88 31.24 -10.88
N ALA A 314 -1.88 30.81 -10.11
CA ALA A 314 -1.49 31.46 -8.86
C ALA A 314 -1.18 32.96 -9.07
N PRO A 315 -1.66 33.88 -8.21
CA PRO A 315 -1.43 35.30 -8.37
C PRO A 315 0.05 35.64 -8.19
N GLN A 316 0.53 36.65 -8.91
CA GLN A 316 1.88 37.18 -8.74
C GLN A 316 1.97 38.08 -7.51
N TYR A 317 3.15 38.14 -6.88
CA TYR A 317 3.37 38.92 -5.66
C TYR A 317 3.97 40.28 -5.98
N VAL A 318 3.22 41.35 -5.70
CA VAL A 318 3.65 42.72 -5.98
C VAL A 318 4.12 43.40 -4.70
N THR A 319 5.35 43.90 -4.71
CA THR A 319 5.89 44.72 -3.61
C THR A 319 5.58 46.20 -3.86
N ARG A 320 5.22 46.93 -2.81
CA ARG A 320 4.87 48.35 -2.91
C ARG A 320 6.10 49.20 -3.29
N ARG A 321 6.28 49.52 -4.57
CA ARG A 321 7.23 50.54 -5.06
C ARG A 321 6.45 51.79 -5.53
N HIS A 322 6.73 52.94 -4.93
CA HIS A 322 6.27 54.27 -5.37
C HIS A 322 4.75 54.52 -5.45
N GLY A 323 4.01 54.23 -4.38
CA GLY A 323 2.78 54.98 -4.06
C GLY A 323 1.50 54.68 -4.84
N THR A 324 1.55 53.95 -5.96
CA THR A 324 0.35 53.51 -6.71
C THR A 324 0.41 52.01 -6.95
N LEU A 325 -0.55 51.28 -6.36
CA LEU A 325 -0.87 49.91 -6.78
C LEU A 325 -1.73 50.03 -8.04
N ASP A 326 -1.39 49.26 -9.08
CA ASP A 326 -2.21 49.18 -10.30
C ASP A 326 -3.65 48.76 -9.98
N ASN A 327 -4.60 49.23 -10.79
CA ASN A 327 -6.07 49.10 -10.66
C ASN A 327 -6.62 47.64 -10.73
N GLY A 328 -5.86 46.63 -10.34
CA GLY A 328 -6.29 45.21 -10.36
C GLY A 328 -5.62 44.30 -9.32
N CYS A 329 -4.77 44.84 -8.42
CA CYS A 329 -4.20 44.04 -7.33
C CYS A 329 -5.15 43.97 -6.14
N ILE A 330 -5.16 42.82 -5.44
CA ILE A 330 -5.83 42.65 -4.15
C ILE A 330 -4.82 42.99 -3.04
N VAL A 331 -5.24 43.80 -2.09
CA VAL A 331 -4.46 44.15 -0.89
C VAL A 331 -5.11 43.62 0.39
N ALA A 332 -4.34 43.58 1.47
CA ALA A 332 -4.82 43.09 2.78
C ALA A 332 -6.09 43.78 3.29
N SER A 333 -6.30 45.06 2.94
CA SER A 333 -7.49 45.82 3.32
C SER A 333 -8.76 45.46 2.54
N ASP A 334 -8.62 44.66 1.48
CA ASP A 334 -9.75 44.15 0.71
C ASP A 334 -10.35 42.87 1.32
N ILE A 335 -9.70 42.28 2.32
CA ILE A 335 -10.18 41.07 2.99
C ILE A 335 -11.37 41.40 3.89
N ASP A 336 -12.47 40.68 3.72
CA ASP A 336 -13.68 40.81 4.52
C ASP A 336 -13.72 39.84 5.70
N SER A 337 -13.14 38.65 5.54
CA SER A 337 -13.15 37.60 6.56
C SER A 337 -12.00 36.62 6.43
N VAL A 338 -11.62 36.02 7.56
CA VAL A 338 -10.57 35.00 7.66
C VAL A 338 -11.13 33.82 8.46
N ILE A 339 -11.07 32.61 7.92
CA ILE A 339 -11.51 31.36 8.56
C ILE A 339 -10.30 30.51 8.93
N ILE A 340 -10.20 30.08 10.20
CA ILE A 340 -9.03 29.40 10.77
C ILE A 340 -9.48 28.35 11.81
N PRO A 341 -8.75 27.22 12.01
CA PRO A 341 -8.87 26.40 13.20
C PRO A 341 -8.81 27.20 14.49
N LYS A 342 -9.64 26.85 15.49
CA LYS A 342 -9.69 27.59 16.76
C LYS A 342 -8.35 27.60 17.51
N ASP A 343 -7.61 26.51 17.47
CA ASP A 343 -6.37 26.31 18.22
C ASP A 343 -5.11 26.64 17.39
N ALA A 344 -5.25 27.27 16.23
CA ALA A 344 -4.13 27.60 15.34
C ALA A 344 -4.04 29.11 14.97
N CYS A 345 -4.42 29.99 15.91
CA CYS A 345 -4.46 31.43 15.68
C CYS A 345 -3.11 32.16 15.84
N GLY A 346 -2.03 31.43 16.17
CA GLY A 346 -0.71 31.99 16.50
C GLY A 346 0.16 32.33 15.28
N GLY A 347 -0.27 31.98 14.06
CA GLY A 347 0.48 32.26 12.83
C GLY A 347 0.59 33.75 12.50
N ASP A 348 1.70 34.15 11.88
CA ASP A 348 2.02 35.54 11.58
C ASP A 348 0.92 36.24 10.75
N GLY A 349 0.37 35.56 9.73
CA GLY A 349 -0.73 36.08 8.93
C GLY A 349 -2.00 36.33 9.73
N THR A 350 -2.40 35.40 10.60
CA THR A 350 -3.57 35.55 11.48
C THR A 350 -3.40 36.74 12.41
N LEU A 351 -2.24 36.83 13.06
CA LEU A 351 -1.91 37.95 13.94
C LEU A 351 -1.91 39.27 13.16
N ALA A 352 -1.39 39.29 11.93
CA ALA A 352 -1.38 40.47 11.08
C ALA A 352 -2.79 40.91 10.67
N PHE A 353 -3.70 39.98 10.37
CA PHE A 353 -5.11 40.30 10.11
C PHE A 353 -5.85 40.81 11.35
N ALA A 354 -5.53 40.30 12.54
CA ALA A 354 -6.20 40.65 13.79
C ALA A 354 -5.75 42.00 14.40
N ARG A 355 -4.60 42.56 14.01
CA ARG A 355 -4.02 43.80 14.58
C ARG A 355 -4.99 44.99 14.57
N THR A 356 -5.13 45.65 15.72
CA THR A 356 -6.06 46.75 16.04
C THR A 356 -5.84 48.06 15.28
N GLY A 357 -4.70 48.25 14.60
CA GLY A 357 -4.34 49.49 13.89
C GLY A 357 -4.85 49.61 12.45
N ARG A 358 -5.62 48.63 11.94
CA ARG A 358 -6.13 48.62 10.55
C ARG A 358 -7.46 49.36 10.41
N LYS A 359 -7.59 50.16 9.34
CA LYS A 359 -8.85 50.88 9.01
C LYS A 359 -10.03 49.94 8.74
N ASN A 360 -9.77 48.80 8.10
CA ASN A 360 -10.75 47.74 7.85
C ASN A 360 -10.20 46.44 8.44
N LYS A 361 -10.76 46.00 9.57
CA LYS A 361 -10.42 44.73 10.21
C LYS A 361 -11.34 43.63 9.64
N PRO A 362 -10.81 42.52 9.11
CA PRO A 362 -11.64 41.43 8.64
C PRO A 362 -12.33 40.72 9.81
N LEU A 363 -13.47 40.10 9.54
CA LEU A 363 -14.15 39.21 10.48
C LEU A 363 -13.32 37.92 10.65
N ILE A 364 -12.71 37.72 11.82
CA ILE A 364 -12.00 36.49 12.15
C ILE A 364 -13.01 35.45 12.62
N ILE A 365 -13.05 34.30 11.97
CA ILE A 365 -13.95 33.19 12.27
C ILE A 365 -13.10 31.98 12.64
N THR A 366 -13.35 31.44 13.83
CA THR A 366 -12.64 30.27 14.36
C THR A 366 -13.55 29.06 14.40
N VAL A 367 -13.08 27.94 13.86
CA VAL A 367 -13.86 26.70 13.74
C VAL A 367 -13.46 25.74 14.85
N GLN A 368 -14.42 25.40 15.72
CA GLN A 368 -14.21 24.58 16.91
C GLN A 368 -13.94 23.11 16.60
N GLU A 369 -14.64 22.52 15.63
CA GLU A 369 -14.46 21.09 15.25
C GLU A 369 -13.13 20.81 14.54
N ASN A 370 -12.47 21.84 14.00
CA ASN A 370 -11.22 21.66 13.28
C ASN A 370 -10.04 21.71 14.24
N GLU A 371 -9.97 20.71 15.11
CA GLU A 371 -8.92 20.60 16.13
C GLU A 371 -7.56 20.32 15.49
N THR A 372 -6.50 20.85 16.11
CA THR A 372 -5.10 20.63 15.72
C THR A 372 -4.26 20.24 16.94
N VAL A 373 -2.99 19.91 16.73
CA VAL A 373 -2.04 19.65 17.84
C VAL A 373 -1.56 20.93 18.56
N LEU A 374 -1.96 22.10 18.06
CA LEU A 374 -1.58 23.39 18.65
C LEU A 374 -2.54 23.78 19.79
N ASP A 375 -2.18 24.83 20.52
CA ASP A 375 -3.01 25.41 21.59
C ASP A 375 -3.04 26.95 21.45
N ASP A 376 -2.99 27.43 20.22
CA ASP A 376 -2.92 28.85 19.89
C ASP A 376 -4.32 29.44 19.76
N THR A 377 -5.04 29.56 20.88
CA THR A 377 -6.42 30.07 20.90
C THR A 377 -6.51 31.60 20.77
N PRO A 378 -7.63 32.16 20.24
CA PRO A 378 -7.80 33.61 20.09
C PRO A 378 -7.55 34.40 21.37
N ASP A 379 -8.01 33.88 22.51
CA ASP A 379 -7.90 34.53 23.81
C ASP A 379 -6.44 34.75 24.24
N LYS A 380 -5.54 33.80 23.91
CA LYS A 380 -4.10 33.92 24.23
C LYS A 380 -3.42 35.08 23.50
N PHE A 381 -3.95 35.46 22.34
CA PHE A 381 -3.40 36.53 21.51
C PHE A 381 -4.26 37.81 21.52
N GLY A 382 -5.34 37.85 22.31
CA GLY A 382 -6.26 38.98 22.35
C GLY A 382 -7.00 39.21 21.02
N ILE A 383 -7.24 38.15 20.26
CA ILE A 383 -7.93 38.19 18.97
C ILE A 383 -9.44 38.13 19.21
N GLU A 384 -10.15 39.20 18.83
CA GLU A 384 -11.60 39.17 18.75
C GLU A 384 -12.03 38.32 17.54
N ALA A 385 -12.53 37.12 17.82
CA ALA A 385 -12.98 36.15 16.83
C ALA A 385 -14.42 35.70 17.08
N LEU A 386 -15.15 35.42 16.01
CA LEU A 386 -16.44 34.77 16.05
C LEU A 386 -16.25 33.24 16.04
N ASN A 387 -16.41 32.64 17.22
CA ASN A 387 -16.32 31.18 17.36
C ASN A 387 -17.57 30.50 16.77
N VAL A 388 -17.36 29.58 15.84
CA VAL A 388 -18.39 28.71 15.25
C VAL A 388 -18.06 27.25 15.53
N GLN A 389 -19.07 26.38 15.54
CA GLN A 389 -18.87 24.96 15.83
C GLN A 389 -18.21 24.24 14.66
N ASN A 390 -18.63 24.54 13.42
CA ASN A 390 -18.25 23.79 12.24
C ASN A 390 -18.14 24.65 10.97
N TYR A 391 -17.61 24.08 9.89
CA TYR A 391 -17.46 24.81 8.62
C TYR A 391 -18.79 25.17 7.95
N TRP A 392 -19.87 24.44 8.20
CA TRP A 392 -21.20 24.80 7.67
C TRP A 392 -21.68 26.12 8.27
N GLU A 393 -21.48 26.26 9.59
CA GLU A 393 -21.77 27.50 10.30
C GLU A 393 -20.84 28.63 9.85
N ALA A 394 -19.54 28.36 9.66
CA ALA A 394 -18.61 29.35 9.10
C ALA A 394 -19.10 29.87 7.74
N ILE A 395 -19.51 28.99 6.83
CA ILE A 395 -20.06 29.36 5.51
C ILE A 395 -21.37 30.17 5.66
N GLY A 396 -22.24 29.80 6.60
CA GLY A 396 -23.45 30.56 6.91
C GLY A 396 -23.15 31.97 7.44
N VAL A 397 -22.13 32.11 8.28
CA VAL A 397 -21.62 33.39 8.77
C VAL A 397 -21.12 34.24 7.60
N ILE A 398 -20.35 33.66 6.67
CA ILE A 398 -19.89 34.35 5.46
C ILE A 398 -21.06 34.83 4.61
N ALA A 399 -22.06 33.99 4.38
CA ALA A 399 -23.26 34.37 3.63
C ALA A 399 -24.02 35.54 4.29
N ALA A 400 -24.19 35.50 5.62
CA ALA A 400 -24.81 36.58 6.38
C ALA A 400 -23.99 37.88 6.32
N HIS A 401 -22.67 37.79 6.53
CA HIS A 401 -21.77 38.94 6.53
C HIS A 401 -21.73 39.60 5.14
N LYS A 402 -21.63 38.82 4.06
CA LYS A 402 -21.72 39.31 2.68
C LYS A 402 -23.05 40.02 2.37
N ALA A 403 -24.15 39.52 2.93
CA ALA A 403 -25.46 40.17 2.80
C ALA A 403 -25.55 41.51 3.56
N GLY A 404 -24.62 41.79 4.48
CA GLY A 404 -24.67 42.94 5.39
C GLY A 404 -25.51 42.68 6.65
N VAL A 405 -25.75 41.41 6.98
CA VAL A 405 -26.49 40.97 8.17
C VAL A 405 -25.49 40.64 9.27
N ASN A 406 -25.69 41.18 10.48
CA ASN A 406 -24.91 40.77 11.64
C ASN A 406 -25.18 39.28 11.95
N PRO A 407 -24.19 38.38 11.86
CA PRO A 407 -24.41 36.94 12.05
C PRO A 407 -24.99 36.59 13.43
N ILE A 408 -24.66 37.36 14.47
CA ILE A 408 -25.20 37.14 15.82
C ILE A 408 -26.71 37.35 15.85
N ALA A 409 -27.27 38.24 15.03
CA ALA A 409 -28.72 38.48 14.98
C ALA A 409 -29.52 37.27 14.49
N LEU A 410 -28.88 36.29 13.84
CA LEU A 410 -29.50 35.04 13.41
C LEU A 410 -29.54 33.98 14.51
N ARG A 411 -29.01 34.26 15.70
CA ARG A 411 -29.01 33.36 16.85
C ARG A 411 -30.21 33.65 17.75
N ARG A 412 -30.84 32.59 18.28
CA ARG A 412 -31.98 32.69 19.21
C ARG A 412 -31.76 33.68 20.36
N HIS A 413 -30.53 33.72 20.90
CA HIS A 413 -30.14 34.58 22.01
C HIS A 413 -29.20 35.73 21.59
N GLY A 414 -29.07 36.01 20.29
CA GLY A 414 -28.09 36.98 19.80
C GLY A 414 -28.59 38.43 19.73
N ILE A 415 -29.87 38.67 20.01
CA ILE A 415 -30.44 40.02 20.07
C ILE A 415 -30.90 40.26 21.51
N GLU A 416 -30.01 40.79 22.34
CA GLU A 416 -30.36 41.35 23.65
C GLU A 416 -30.83 42.81 23.49
N HIS A 417 -31.49 43.35 24.52
CA HIS A 417 -31.77 44.79 24.58
C HIS A 417 -30.48 45.61 24.50
N LEU A 418 -30.49 46.69 23.72
CA LEU A 418 -29.38 47.64 23.63
C LEU A 418 -29.04 48.16 25.04
N LYS A 419 -27.81 47.89 25.50
CA LYS A 419 -27.33 48.36 26.80
C LYS A 419 -27.02 49.85 26.69
N SER A 420 -27.66 50.70 27.51
CA SER A 420 -27.27 52.11 27.61
C SER A 420 -25.96 52.21 28.40
N HIS A 421 -24.96 52.90 27.87
CA HIS A 421 -23.76 53.25 28.64
C HIS A 421 -24.14 54.20 29.79
N GLN A 422 -24.46 53.66 30.97
CA GLN A 422 -24.41 54.47 32.19
C GLN A 422 -22.95 54.70 32.55
N ARG A 423 -22.55 55.97 32.45
CA ARG A 423 -21.25 56.51 32.86
C ARG A 423 -20.95 56.07 34.29
N MET A 424 -19.77 55.46 34.48
CA MET A 424 -19.15 55.37 35.80
C MET A 424 -18.92 56.78 36.35
N TYR A 425 -19.76 57.20 37.29
CA TYR A 425 -19.38 58.21 38.26
C TYR A 425 -19.33 57.55 39.64
N SER A 426 -18.15 57.67 40.23
CA SER A 426 -17.75 57.29 41.57
C SER A 426 -18.68 57.81 42.67
N GLY A 427 -18.95 56.98 43.68
CA GLY A 427 -19.51 57.39 44.96
C GLY A 427 -19.57 56.23 45.95
N CYS A 428 -18.70 56.25 46.96
CA CYS A 428 -18.58 55.28 48.04
C CYS A 428 -19.91 55.02 48.78
N SER A 429 -20.14 53.78 49.24
CA SER A 429 -20.04 53.40 50.67
C SER A 429 -20.63 52.01 50.98
N SER A 430 -19.78 51.17 51.58
CA SER A 430 -20.04 50.16 52.64
C SER A 430 -21.11 49.07 52.48
N GLY A 431 -20.70 47.80 52.70
CA GLY A 431 -21.57 46.80 53.33
C GLY A 431 -21.44 45.35 52.85
N SER A 432 -20.48 44.62 53.43
CA SER A 432 -20.38 43.15 53.64
C SER A 432 -21.43 42.16 53.06
N ARG A 433 -20.87 41.17 52.33
CA ARG A 433 -21.22 39.71 52.13
C ARG A 433 -22.57 39.31 51.52
N PRO A 434 -22.55 38.28 50.64
CA PRO A 434 -23.41 37.11 50.89
C PRO A 434 -22.73 35.74 50.69
N TYR A 435 -23.22 34.79 51.48
CA TYR A 435 -22.94 33.37 51.53
C TYR A 435 -24.00 32.61 50.69
N SER A 436 -23.52 31.64 49.91
CA SER A 436 -24.10 30.33 49.54
C SER A 436 -25.57 30.19 49.07
N SER A 437 -25.67 29.71 47.83
CA SER A 437 -26.47 28.56 47.34
C SER A 437 -27.03 27.62 48.43
N SER A 438 -28.26 27.11 48.36
CA SER A 438 -28.86 26.20 47.34
C SER A 438 -30.35 25.94 47.69
N PRO A 439 -31.14 25.23 46.86
CA PRO A 439 -31.50 23.83 47.20
C PRO A 439 -31.59 22.91 45.96
N THR A 440 -31.00 21.70 45.90
CA THR A 440 -31.46 20.38 46.43
C THR A 440 -32.93 20.08 46.12
N GLN A 441 -33.39 18.90 45.70
CA GLN A 441 -32.89 17.55 45.41
C GLN A 441 -34.12 16.79 44.87
N ASP A 442 -33.92 15.75 44.05
CA ASP A 442 -34.46 14.40 44.27
C ASP A 442 -33.89 13.46 43.17
N LYS A 443 -32.98 12.51 43.45
CA LYS A 443 -33.11 11.21 44.15
C LYS A 443 -33.87 10.19 43.28
N VAL A 444 -33.43 8.94 43.00
CA VAL A 444 -32.80 7.92 43.88
C VAL A 444 -32.36 6.68 43.02
N TYR A 445 -31.14 6.19 43.29
CA TYR A 445 -30.54 4.81 43.38
C TYR A 445 -30.91 3.64 42.42
N ASP A 446 -30.14 2.57 42.20
CA ASP A 446 -28.83 2.01 42.64
C ASP A 446 -28.46 0.93 41.57
N THR A 447 -27.22 0.49 41.33
CA THR A 447 -26.37 -0.23 42.29
C THR A 447 -24.90 -0.22 41.86
N LYS A 448 -24.04 0.08 42.83
CA LYS A 448 -22.57 0.04 42.87
C LYS A 448 -22.07 -1.42 43.10
N LEU A 449 -20.79 -1.79 43.23
CA LEU A 449 -19.65 -1.12 43.88
C LEU A 449 -18.33 -1.87 43.65
N GLU A 450 -17.26 -1.08 43.79
CA GLU A 450 -15.82 -1.32 43.84
C GLU A 450 -15.34 -2.38 44.84
N ILE A 451 -14.04 -2.73 44.79
CA ILE A 451 -13.09 -2.60 45.92
C ILE A 451 -11.68 -2.27 45.38
N SER A 452 -11.08 -1.23 45.96
CA SER A 452 -9.66 -0.85 45.94
C SER A 452 -8.96 -1.46 47.15
N MET A 453 -7.66 -1.79 47.08
CA MET A 453 -6.78 -1.73 48.26
C MET A 453 -5.32 -1.42 47.90
N ALA A 454 -4.73 -0.55 48.71
CA ALA A 454 -3.38 0.01 48.63
C ALA A 454 -2.35 -0.76 49.49
N SER A 455 -1.10 -0.34 49.30
CA SER A 455 0.22 -0.79 49.76
C SER A 455 0.43 -1.15 51.23
N LEU A 456 1.42 -2.03 51.47
CA LEU A 456 2.28 -2.04 52.65
C LEU A 456 3.66 -2.63 52.28
N ALA A 457 4.73 -1.91 52.65
CA ALA A 457 6.12 -2.34 52.54
C ALA A 457 6.67 -2.60 53.95
N ILE A 458 7.32 -3.75 54.19
CA ILE A 458 8.32 -3.94 55.25
C ILE A 458 9.42 -4.87 54.73
N SER A 459 10.67 -4.43 54.93
CA SER A 459 11.95 -5.08 54.63
C SER A 459 12.29 -6.21 55.62
N SER A 460 12.99 -7.26 55.17
CA SER A 460 14.25 -7.73 55.78
C SER A 460 14.72 -9.06 55.19
N THR A 461 15.96 -9.03 54.69
CA THR A 461 16.97 -10.10 54.62
C THR A 461 16.63 -11.44 55.27
N HIS A 462 16.53 -12.50 54.46
CA HIS A 462 17.16 -13.83 54.60
C HIS A 462 16.41 -14.87 53.76
N LEU A 463 16.78 -15.03 52.48
CA LEU A 463 16.75 -16.34 51.83
C LEU A 463 17.66 -16.41 50.59
N ARG A 464 18.85 -15.81 50.68
CA ARG A 464 20.00 -16.23 49.87
C ARG A 464 20.63 -17.46 50.54
N LEU A 465 19.94 -18.60 50.52
CA LEU A 465 20.54 -19.90 50.86
C LEU A 465 19.65 -21.09 50.47
N LEU A 466 18.96 -21.07 49.33
CA LEU A 466 18.31 -22.31 48.82
C LEU A 466 18.25 -22.40 47.28
N THR A 467 19.17 -21.70 46.61
CA THR A 467 19.43 -21.78 45.16
C THR A 467 20.85 -22.26 44.89
N LEU A 468 21.35 -23.16 45.76
CA LEU A 468 22.69 -23.78 45.62
C LEU A 468 22.69 -25.29 45.87
N LEU A 469 21.55 -25.99 45.74
CA LEU A 469 21.48 -27.44 45.89
C LEU A 469 20.51 -28.16 44.93
N VAL A 470 20.26 -27.62 43.73
CA VAL A 470 19.64 -28.36 42.61
C VAL A 470 20.39 -28.09 41.30
N LEU A 471 21.72 -28.15 41.37
CA LEU A 471 22.64 -28.09 40.22
C LEU A 471 23.63 -29.28 40.20
N LEU A 472 23.31 -30.38 40.90
CA LEU A 472 24.22 -31.53 41.04
C LEU A 472 23.60 -32.91 40.71
N LEU A 473 22.39 -33.00 40.14
CA LEU A 473 21.80 -34.30 39.74
C LEU A 473 20.98 -34.26 38.44
N ALA A 474 21.46 -33.55 37.41
CA ALA A 474 21.01 -33.80 36.04
C ALA A 474 22.15 -34.47 35.26
N PRO A 475 21.97 -35.69 34.75
CA PRO A 475 23.01 -36.37 33.99
C PRO A 475 23.31 -35.56 32.72
N SER A 476 24.60 -35.34 32.47
CA SER A 476 25.12 -34.83 31.21
C SER A 476 24.51 -35.60 30.04
N PRO A 477 24.04 -34.95 28.96
CA PRO A 477 23.70 -35.66 27.75
C PRO A 477 25.01 -36.19 27.18
N SER A 478 25.21 -37.50 27.32
CA SER A 478 26.17 -38.25 26.54
C SER A 478 25.95 -37.92 25.07
N SER A 479 27.04 -37.70 24.35
CA SER A 479 27.12 -37.64 22.90
C SER A 479 26.44 -38.87 22.30
N SER A 480 25.14 -38.77 22.00
CA SER A 480 24.45 -39.72 21.15
C SER A 480 24.80 -39.36 19.72
N THR A 481 25.57 -40.23 19.09
CA THR A 481 25.63 -40.34 17.63
C THR A 481 24.21 -40.29 17.07
N TRP A 482 23.96 -39.35 16.16
CA TRP A 482 22.67 -39.16 15.51
C TRP A 482 22.48 -40.33 14.54
N ASP A 483 21.80 -41.38 14.98
CA ASP A 483 21.34 -42.44 14.09
C ASP A 483 20.19 -41.87 13.26
N SER A 484 20.39 -41.75 11.95
CA SER A 484 19.33 -41.48 10.99
C SER A 484 18.25 -42.55 11.13
N GLN A 485 17.05 -42.17 11.58
CA GLN A 485 15.93 -43.10 11.63
C GLN A 485 15.59 -43.54 10.20
N ALA A 486 15.50 -44.85 9.99
CA ALA A 486 15.18 -45.43 8.69
C ALA A 486 13.82 -44.91 8.20
N ALA A 487 13.71 -44.66 6.89
CA ALA A 487 12.45 -44.29 6.26
C ALA A 487 11.36 -45.34 6.59
N PRO A 488 10.10 -44.92 6.75
CA PRO A 488 8.99 -45.87 6.95
C PRO A 488 8.95 -46.92 5.83
N PRO A 489 8.46 -48.14 6.10
CA PRO A 489 8.20 -49.09 5.02
C PRO A 489 7.22 -48.48 4.01
N ASN A 490 7.26 -48.96 2.76
CA ASN A 490 6.42 -48.46 1.66
C ASN A 490 6.71 -46.99 1.28
N SER A 491 7.95 -46.55 1.44
CA SER A 491 8.41 -45.21 1.08
C SER A 491 9.00 -45.12 -0.33
N LEU A 492 8.67 -44.03 -1.03
CA LEU A 492 9.40 -43.53 -2.18
C LEU A 492 10.50 -42.56 -1.69
N PRO A 493 11.71 -42.62 -2.26
CA PRO A 493 12.74 -41.62 -1.98
C PRO A 493 12.34 -40.25 -2.50
N VAL A 494 12.44 -39.22 -1.65
CA VAL A 494 12.22 -37.82 -2.04
C VAL A 494 13.57 -37.14 -2.24
N THR A 495 13.75 -36.53 -3.41
CA THR A 495 14.94 -35.73 -3.74
C THR A 495 14.56 -34.27 -4.00
N ARG A 496 15.55 -33.38 -3.86
CA ARG A 496 15.40 -31.94 -4.09
C ARG A 496 16.23 -31.50 -5.30
N ILE A 497 15.67 -30.64 -6.15
CA ILE A 497 16.43 -29.99 -7.23
C ILE A 497 17.04 -28.66 -6.72
N PRO A 498 18.26 -28.28 -7.14
CA PRO A 498 18.84 -26.99 -6.80
C PRO A 498 17.95 -25.83 -7.25
N LEU A 499 17.63 -24.92 -6.32
CA LEU A 499 16.97 -23.65 -6.63
C LEU A 499 18.02 -22.70 -7.24
N ASN A 500 18.01 -22.53 -8.55
CA ASN A 500 18.95 -21.62 -9.22
C ASN A 500 18.54 -20.13 -9.12
N ASP A 501 17.26 -19.85 -8.82
CA ASP A 501 16.67 -18.52 -8.62
C ASP A 501 15.70 -18.51 -7.42
N LEU A 502 15.18 -17.32 -7.06
CA LEU A 502 14.09 -17.17 -6.09
C LEU A 502 12.90 -18.04 -6.55
N PRO A 503 12.44 -19.01 -5.74
CA PRO A 503 11.40 -19.94 -6.18
C PRO A 503 10.11 -19.20 -6.49
N SER A 504 9.60 -19.41 -7.71
CA SER A 504 8.27 -18.98 -8.11
C SER A 504 7.21 -19.91 -7.51
N LEU A 505 5.96 -19.45 -7.37
CA LEU A 505 4.85 -20.20 -6.76
C LEU A 505 4.42 -21.47 -7.53
N SER A 506 5.15 -21.89 -8.57
CA SER A 506 4.75 -22.94 -9.51
C SER A 506 5.80 -24.03 -9.76
N GLU A 507 6.89 -24.06 -9.01
CA GLU A 507 7.95 -25.08 -9.17
C GLU A 507 7.83 -26.18 -8.12
N ALA A 508 7.86 -27.45 -8.55
CA ALA A 508 7.95 -28.55 -7.62
C ALA A 508 9.40 -28.67 -7.14
N GLU A 509 9.69 -28.24 -5.92
CA GLU A 509 11.05 -28.28 -5.35
C GLU A 509 11.50 -29.72 -5.01
N TYR A 510 10.54 -30.64 -4.85
CA TYR A 510 10.72 -32.00 -4.35
C TYR A 510 10.07 -33.01 -5.28
N HIS A 511 10.79 -34.09 -5.57
CA HIS A 511 10.36 -35.10 -6.54
C HIS A 511 10.48 -36.52 -6.01
N VAL A 512 9.66 -37.39 -6.60
CA VAL A 512 9.72 -38.86 -6.46
C VAL A 512 9.69 -39.50 -7.84
N ILE A 513 10.14 -40.76 -7.92
CA ILE A 513 9.97 -41.57 -9.13
C ILE A 513 8.79 -42.51 -8.92
N ILE A 514 7.81 -42.45 -9.82
CA ILE A 514 6.59 -43.28 -9.75
C ILE A 514 6.28 -43.94 -11.10
N GLY A 515 5.82 -45.18 -11.06
CA GLY A 515 5.41 -45.92 -12.26
C GLY A 515 3.96 -45.65 -12.62
N TYR A 516 3.67 -45.20 -13.84
CA TYR A 516 2.32 -44.93 -14.35
C TYR A 516 2.02 -45.78 -15.60
N GLY A 517 0.84 -46.40 -15.67
CA GLY A 517 0.42 -47.28 -16.79
C GLY A 517 0.79 -48.75 -16.65
N THR A 518 0.36 -49.57 -17.64
CA THR A 518 0.68 -51.00 -17.73
C THR A 518 1.24 -51.37 -19.12
N PRO A 519 2.53 -51.72 -19.27
CA PRO A 519 3.55 -51.78 -18.22
C PRO A 519 3.88 -50.40 -17.64
N ALA A 520 4.41 -50.38 -16.41
CA ALA A 520 4.71 -49.16 -15.69
C ALA A 520 5.79 -48.32 -16.38
N GLN A 521 5.48 -47.05 -16.64
CA GLN A 521 6.40 -46.03 -17.14
C GLN A 521 6.88 -45.20 -15.95
N ASN A 522 8.18 -45.25 -15.63
CA ASN A 522 8.74 -44.53 -14.49
C ASN A 522 8.94 -43.05 -14.84
N LEU A 523 8.26 -42.18 -14.09
CA LEU A 523 8.25 -40.74 -14.28
C LEU A 523 8.76 -40.05 -13.03
N SER A 524 9.63 -39.04 -13.21
CA SER A 524 10.04 -38.14 -12.13
C SER A 524 8.96 -37.09 -11.98
N VAL A 525 8.27 -37.05 -10.84
CA VAL A 525 7.14 -36.15 -10.61
C VAL A 525 7.35 -35.37 -9.33
N GLY A 526 6.98 -34.09 -9.36
CA GLY A 526 6.69 -33.36 -8.13
C GLY A 526 5.48 -33.95 -7.41
N PHE A 527 5.21 -33.54 -6.18
CA PHE A 527 3.95 -33.87 -5.52
C PHE A 527 3.40 -32.65 -4.78
N ASN A 528 2.08 -32.53 -4.74
CA ASN A 528 1.42 -31.43 -4.05
C ASN A 528 0.28 -31.91 -3.16
N THR A 529 0.01 -31.10 -2.14
CA THR A 529 -1.12 -31.26 -1.21
C THR A 529 -2.21 -30.22 -1.46
N ARG A 530 -2.07 -29.41 -2.52
CA ARG A 530 -2.90 -28.23 -2.83
C ARG A 530 -3.95 -28.48 -3.93
N ASP A 531 -5.08 -27.82 -3.74
CA ASP A 531 -6.39 -27.93 -4.41
C ASP A 531 -6.48 -27.69 -5.93
N TYR A 532 -6.07 -28.67 -6.73
CA TYR A 532 -6.66 -28.80 -8.08
C TYR A 532 -7.26 -30.18 -8.34
N GLY A 533 -6.78 -31.26 -7.70
CA GLY A 533 -7.43 -32.58 -7.71
C GLY A 533 -7.18 -33.48 -8.94
N PRO A 534 -6.33 -33.10 -9.91
CA PRO A 534 -5.73 -34.12 -10.77
C PRO A 534 -4.21 -34.10 -10.70
N THR A 535 -3.63 -35.29 -10.83
CA THR A 535 -2.23 -35.44 -11.21
C THR A 535 -2.06 -34.79 -12.58
N PHE A 536 -1.04 -33.96 -12.78
CA PHE A 536 -0.72 -33.40 -14.09
C PHE A 536 0.48 -34.14 -14.65
N LEU A 537 0.36 -34.66 -15.88
CA LEU A 537 1.47 -35.32 -16.57
C LEU A 537 1.66 -34.70 -17.94
N GLN A 538 2.92 -34.51 -18.33
CA GLN A 538 3.24 -34.31 -19.74
C GLN A 538 3.04 -35.64 -20.46
N CYS A 539 2.24 -35.63 -21.55
CA CYS A 539 1.89 -36.84 -22.29
C CYS A 539 2.25 -36.75 -23.77
N LYS A 540 2.54 -37.90 -24.38
CA LYS A 540 2.77 -38.03 -25.82
C LYS A 540 1.44 -38.08 -26.61
N PRO A 541 1.40 -37.56 -27.85
CA PRO A 541 2.50 -36.88 -28.56
C PRO A 541 2.75 -35.45 -28.03
N CYS A 542 4.02 -35.13 -27.77
CA CYS A 542 4.45 -33.76 -27.50
C CYS A 542 4.58 -33.02 -28.85
N GLY A 543 3.86 -31.93 -29.07
CA GLY A 543 3.72 -31.41 -30.44
C GLY A 543 4.99 -30.90 -31.16
N THR A 544 6.08 -30.53 -30.49
CA THR A 544 7.38 -30.26 -31.15
C THR A 544 8.50 -31.21 -30.72
N ALA A 545 8.66 -31.46 -29.41
CA ALA A 545 9.50 -32.49 -28.80
C ALA A 545 9.15 -32.63 -27.29
N CYS A 546 9.44 -33.77 -26.66
CA CYS A 546 9.39 -33.89 -25.20
C CYS A 546 10.79 -33.60 -24.63
N ASP A 547 10.97 -32.46 -23.96
CA ASP A 547 12.26 -32.06 -23.36
C ASP A 547 12.62 -32.92 -22.11
N VAL A 548 11.63 -33.60 -21.54
CA VAL A 548 11.73 -34.53 -20.40
C VAL A 548 10.98 -35.84 -20.72
N PRO A 549 11.25 -36.96 -20.00
CA PRO A 549 10.45 -38.16 -20.12
C PRO A 549 8.96 -37.86 -19.92
N ALA A 550 8.13 -38.20 -20.90
CA ALA A 550 6.69 -37.96 -20.89
C ALA A 550 5.93 -39.28 -20.89
N PHE A 551 4.79 -39.31 -20.21
CA PHE A 551 3.89 -40.46 -20.22
C PHE A 551 3.40 -40.74 -21.64
N ASP A 552 3.44 -41.99 -22.09
CA ASP A 552 2.89 -42.41 -23.37
C ASP A 552 1.61 -43.22 -23.15
N PRO A 553 0.42 -42.61 -23.25
CA PRO A 553 -0.84 -43.31 -23.07
C PRO A 553 -1.01 -44.48 -24.05
N SER A 554 -0.40 -44.43 -25.24
CA SER A 554 -0.53 -45.49 -26.26
C SER A 554 0.21 -46.78 -25.87
N GLN A 555 1.15 -46.69 -24.93
CA GLN A 555 1.92 -47.83 -24.42
C GLN A 555 1.30 -48.43 -23.16
N SER A 556 0.21 -47.86 -22.64
CA SER A 556 -0.49 -48.41 -21.47
C SER A 556 -1.71 -49.19 -21.90
N SER A 557 -1.77 -50.46 -21.49
CA SER A 557 -2.93 -51.34 -21.69
C SER A 557 -4.04 -51.14 -20.67
N SER A 558 -3.79 -50.37 -19.61
CA SER A 558 -4.74 -50.08 -18.53
C SER A 558 -5.28 -48.64 -18.54
N ILE A 559 -4.97 -47.89 -19.60
CA ILE A 559 -5.45 -46.53 -19.79
C ILE A 559 -6.94 -46.53 -20.13
N ASP A 560 -7.70 -45.71 -19.42
CA ASP A 560 -9.12 -45.47 -19.66
C ASP A 560 -9.36 -43.98 -19.94
N GLN A 561 -10.11 -43.71 -21.00
CA GLN A 561 -10.53 -42.35 -21.37
C GLN A 561 -11.73 -41.94 -20.54
N VAL A 562 -11.70 -40.75 -19.94
CA VAL A 562 -12.85 -40.22 -19.19
C VAL A 562 -13.85 -39.60 -20.18
N PRO A 563 -15.11 -40.06 -20.27
CA PRO A 563 -16.10 -39.49 -21.17
C PRO A 563 -16.48 -38.06 -20.77
N CYS A 564 -16.76 -37.19 -21.76
CA CYS A 564 -17.25 -35.85 -21.50
C CYS A 564 -18.64 -35.90 -20.84
N GLY A 565 -18.85 -35.06 -19.81
CA GLY A 565 -20.10 -35.03 -19.05
C GLY A 565 -20.27 -36.18 -18.06
N SER A 566 -19.28 -37.08 -17.94
CA SER A 566 -19.25 -38.06 -16.85
C SER A 566 -18.98 -37.36 -15.50
N PRO A 567 -19.41 -37.94 -14.36
CA PRO A 567 -19.09 -37.40 -13.03
C PRO A 567 -17.59 -37.26 -12.77
N ASP A 568 -16.79 -38.07 -13.47
CA ASP A 568 -15.33 -38.11 -13.34
C ASP A 568 -14.64 -37.08 -14.26
N CYS A 569 -15.38 -36.37 -15.10
CA CYS A 569 -14.86 -35.29 -15.94
C CYS A 569 -14.96 -33.94 -15.23
N PRO A 570 -13.83 -33.29 -14.85
CA PRO A 570 -13.84 -31.99 -14.19
C PRO A 570 -14.17 -30.81 -15.13
N LEU A 571 -14.24 -31.04 -16.45
CA LEU A 571 -14.47 -30.00 -17.44
C LEU A 571 -15.97 -29.69 -17.59
N LYS A 572 -16.32 -28.40 -17.56
CA LYS A 572 -17.70 -27.94 -17.83
C LYS A 572 -18.09 -28.06 -19.31
N THR A 573 -17.11 -28.01 -20.21
CA THR A 573 -17.31 -28.10 -21.65
C THR A 573 -16.10 -28.79 -22.26
N CYS A 574 -16.33 -29.79 -23.12
CA CYS A 574 -15.27 -30.53 -23.79
C CYS A 574 -15.26 -30.24 -25.29
N SER A 575 -14.08 -30.36 -25.90
CA SER A 575 -13.87 -30.21 -27.34
C SER A 575 -14.26 -31.47 -28.15
N GLY A 576 -14.69 -32.55 -27.47
CA GLY A 576 -15.02 -33.83 -28.10
C GLY A 576 -15.78 -34.79 -27.16
N PRO A 577 -15.90 -36.08 -27.53
CA PRO A 577 -16.63 -37.08 -26.73
C PRO A 577 -15.89 -37.46 -25.44
N ASN A 578 -14.58 -37.25 -25.40
CA ASN A 578 -13.75 -37.45 -24.22
C ASN A 578 -13.62 -36.13 -23.44
N CYS A 579 -13.21 -36.24 -22.18
CA CYS A 579 -12.94 -35.13 -21.29
C CYS A 579 -11.64 -34.40 -21.71
N THR A 580 -11.73 -33.69 -22.84
CA THR A 580 -10.63 -32.98 -23.48
C THR A 580 -10.98 -31.51 -23.62
N ALA A 581 -10.05 -30.63 -23.25
CA ALA A 581 -10.13 -29.19 -23.50
C ALA A 581 -9.00 -28.79 -24.46
N THR A 582 -9.38 -28.24 -25.62
CA THR A 582 -8.45 -27.75 -26.63
C THR A 582 -8.74 -26.27 -26.90
N THR A 583 -7.74 -25.42 -26.68
CA THR A 583 -7.86 -23.99 -27.01
C THR A 583 -7.33 -23.74 -28.42
N VAL A 584 -8.01 -22.92 -29.23
CA VAL A 584 -7.57 -22.56 -30.59
C VAL A 584 -7.57 -21.05 -30.72
N ASN A 585 -6.49 -20.45 -31.21
CA ASN A 585 -6.43 -19.00 -31.44
C ASN A 585 -7.18 -18.59 -32.73
N GLY A 586 -7.39 -17.29 -32.92
CA GLY A 586 -8.16 -16.73 -34.06
C GLY A 586 -7.62 -17.06 -35.45
N ASN A 587 -6.41 -17.62 -35.55
CA ASN A 587 -5.78 -18.06 -36.81
C ASN A 587 -5.91 -19.58 -37.03
N GLY A 588 -6.66 -20.30 -36.20
CA GLY A 588 -6.83 -21.75 -36.28
C GLY A 588 -5.70 -22.57 -35.67
N VAL A 589 -4.76 -21.94 -34.96
CA VAL A 589 -3.65 -22.64 -34.29
C VAL A 589 -4.10 -23.15 -32.93
N VAL A 590 -3.93 -24.45 -32.69
CA VAL A 590 -4.17 -25.09 -31.39
C VAL A 590 -3.13 -24.62 -30.37
N LEU A 591 -3.58 -24.07 -29.24
CA LEU A 591 -2.81 -23.68 -28.05
C LEU A 591 -2.70 -24.89 -27.07
N PRO A 592 -2.86 -24.80 -25.71
CA PRO A 592 -2.77 -26.01 -24.91
C PRO A 592 -3.97 -26.93 -25.10
N SER A 593 -3.68 -28.23 -25.15
CA SER A 593 -4.65 -29.31 -25.19
C SER A 593 -4.42 -30.23 -24.00
N MET A 594 -5.48 -30.47 -23.24
CA MET A 594 -5.48 -31.31 -22.05
C MET A 594 -6.55 -32.38 -22.18
N THR A 595 -6.20 -33.64 -21.93
CA THR A 595 -7.15 -34.77 -21.88
C THR A 595 -7.09 -35.43 -20.51
N VAL A 596 -8.25 -35.68 -19.90
CA VAL A 596 -8.36 -36.39 -18.63
C VAL A 596 -8.45 -37.90 -18.88
N VAL A 597 -7.55 -38.64 -18.24
CA VAL A 597 -7.46 -40.10 -18.33
C VAL A 597 -7.35 -40.71 -16.94
N THR A 598 -7.71 -41.98 -16.82
CA THR A 598 -7.43 -42.79 -15.63
C THR A 598 -6.53 -43.95 -15.97
N ASP A 599 -5.61 -44.31 -15.08
CA ASP A 599 -4.73 -45.45 -15.27
C ASP A 599 -4.28 -46.06 -13.93
N VAL A 600 -3.27 -46.92 -13.97
CA VAL A 600 -2.67 -47.62 -12.84
C VAL A 600 -1.37 -46.92 -12.41
N ILE A 601 -1.24 -46.66 -11.11
CA ILE A 601 0.05 -46.39 -10.48
C ILE A 601 0.65 -47.70 -9.95
N THR A 602 1.93 -47.92 -10.21
CA THR A 602 2.70 -49.03 -9.66
C THR A 602 3.70 -48.50 -8.64
N LEU A 603 3.57 -48.96 -7.39
CA LEU A 603 4.46 -48.62 -6.29
C LEU A 603 5.52 -49.74 -6.13
N PRO A 604 6.81 -49.38 -6.01
CA PRO A 604 7.94 -50.32 -6.04
C PRO A 604 8.15 -51.00 -4.67
N TRP A 605 7.07 -51.46 -4.06
CA TRP A 605 7.11 -52.20 -2.80
C TRP A 605 7.54 -53.64 -3.03
N SER A 606 7.81 -54.38 -1.96
CA SER A 606 8.12 -55.81 -2.00
C SER A 606 7.04 -56.59 -1.25
N PRO A 607 6.02 -57.16 -1.93
CA PRO A 607 5.80 -57.20 -3.40
C PRO A 607 5.25 -55.87 -3.99
N PRO A 608 5.39 -55.63 -5.31
CA PRO A 608 4.87 -54.42 -5.95
C PRO A 608 3.36 -54.28 -5.76
N THR A 609 2.92 -53.08 -5.45
CA THR A 609 1.48 -52.79 -5.27
C THR A 609 0.99 -51.86 -6.36
N THR A 610 -0.22 -52.14 -6.85
CA THR A 610 -0.84 -51.36 -7.92
C THR A 610 -2.10 -50.66 -7.41
N MET A 611 -2.31 -49.44 -7.90
CA MET A 611 -3.46 -48.60 -7.58
C MET A 611 -4.15 -48.22 -8.88
N ARG A 612 -5.33 -48.78 -9.11
CA ARG A 612 -6.13 -48.55 -10.32
C ARG A 612 -6.94 -47.27 -10.21
N ASN A 613 -7.40 -46.75 -11.34
CA ASN A 613 -8.30 -45.59 -11.45
C ASN A 613 -7.72 -44.31 -10.84
N VAL A 614 -6.40 -44.15 -10.89
CA VAL A 614 -5.76 -42.87 -10.58
C VAL A 614 -5.94 -41.96 -11.78
N ARG A 615 -6.36 -40.71 -11.54
CA ARG A 615 -6.67 -39.76 -12.62
C ARG A 615 -5.47 -38.86 -12.91
N ALA A 616 -5.17 -38.70 -14.20
CA ALA A 616 -4.17 -37.78 -14.70
C ALA A 616 -4.76 -36.86 -15.78
N ASN A 617 -4.36 -35.59 -15.72
CA ASN A 617 -4.54 -34.63 -16.78
C ASN A 617 -3.32 -34.70 -17.69
N CYS A 618 -3.50 -35.31 -18.86
CA CYS A 618 -2.49 -35.41 -19.88
C CYS A 618 -2.38 -34.10 -20.67
N LEU A 619 -1.24 -33.43 -20.54
CA LEU A 619 -0.92 -32.19 -21.24
C LEU A 619 -0.16 -32.53 -22.54
N LEU A 620 -0.76 -32.23 -23.70
CA LEU A 620 -0.25 -32.58 -25.03
C LEU A 620 0.56 -31.44 -25.68
N MET A 621 0.21 -30.18 -25.40
CA MET A 621 0.85 -28.96 -25.89
C MET A 621 0.76 -27.87 -24.82
N GLY A 622 1.80 -27.05 -24.66
CA GLY A 622 1.73 -25.74 -24.00
C GLY A 622 1.53 -25.74 -22.48
N THR A 623 2.59 -25.92 -21.72
CA THR A 623 3.02 -25.15 -20.52
C THR A 623 4.20 -25.93 -19.97
N ARG A 624 5.40 -25.39 -20.10
CA ARG A 624 6.58 -25.97 -19.45
C ARG A 624 6.35 -25.94 -17.94
N THR A 625 6.63 -27.04 -17.25
CA THR A 625 7.14 -26.90 -15.89
C THR A 625 8.56 -26.33 -16.04
N SER A 626 8.93 -25.30 -15.29
CA SER A 626 10.31 -24.77 -15.31
C SER A 626 11.31 -25.77 -14.72
N ASP A 627 10.82 -26.83 -14.06
CA ASP A 627 11.58 -27.96 -13.54
C ASP A 627 11.70 -29.11 -14.56
N SER A 628 12.73 -29.95 -14.42
CA SER A 628 12.98 -31.10 -15.29
C SER A 628 12.07 -32.32 -14.96
N SER A 629 10.85 -32.09 -14.45
CA SER A 629 9.92 -33.14 -14.05
C SER A 629 8.90 -33.48 -15.15
N SER A 630 8.40 -34.71 -15.12
CA SER A 630 7.34 -35.22 -16.00
C SER A 630 5.94 -34.71 -15.61
N GLY A 631 5.81 -34.00 -14.49
CA GLY A 631 4.54 -33.53 -13.96
C GLY A 631 4.45 -33.47 -12.43
N ILE A 632 3.22 -33.31 -11.91
CA ILE A 632 2.92 -33.19 -10.47
C ILE A 632 1.89 -34.24 -10.06
N LEU A 633 2.24 -35.04 -9.06
CA LEU A 633 1.41 -36.06 -8.42
C LEU A 633 0.45 -35.44 -7.40
N ASP A 634 -0.84 -35.76 -7.54
CA ASP A 634 -1.89 -35.27 -6.65
C ASP A 634 -2.05 -36.15 -5.40
N LEU A 635 -1.82 -35.54 -4.24
CA LEU A 635 -2.05 -36.15 -2.92
C LEU A 635 -3.28 -35.59 -2.20
N SER A 636 -4.15 -34.83 -2.88
CA SER A 636 -5.37 -34.27 -2.28
C SER A 636 -6.39 -35.33 -1.82
N ARG A 637 -7.53 -34.89 -1.25
CA ARG A 637 -8.66 -35.77 -0.89
C ARG A 637 -9.58 -36.07 -2.09
N ASP A 638 -9.13 -35.86 -3.32
CA ASP A 638 -9.87 -36.27 -4.51
C ASP A 638 -9.99 -37.79 -4.58
N ILE A 639 -11.17 -38.32 -4.92
CA ILE A 639 -11.44 -39.78 -4.95
C ILE A 639 -10.56 -40.56 -5.94
N HIS A 640 -9.93 -39.88 -6.90
CA HIS A 640 -8.99 -40.44 -7.88
C HIS A 640 -7.52 -40.06 -7.61
N SER A 641 -7.23 -39.34 -6.54
CA SER A 641 -5.85 -39.05 -6.08
C SER A 641 -5.12 -40.30 -5.60
N LEU A 642 -3.79 -40.22 -5.48
CA LEU A 642 -3.03 -41.31 -4.88
C LEU A 642 -3.38 -41.50 -3.39
N ALA A 643 -3.55 -40.40 -2.65
CA ALA A 643 -3.81 -40.42 -1.21
C ALA A 643 -5.14 -41.10 -0.86
N SER A 644 -6.21 -40.82 -1.62
CA SER A 644 -7.53 -41.41 -1.36
C SER A 644 -7.61 -42.89 -1.76
N ARG A 645 -6.63 -43.38 -2.51
CA ARG A 645 -6.56 -44.77 -2.99
C ARG A 645 -5.53 -45.61 -2.23
N ALA A 646 -4.83 -45.01 -1.25
CA ALA A 646 -3.88 -45.69 -0.39
C ALA A 646 -4.47 -46.98 0.21
N PRO A 647 -3.72 -48.08 0.28
CA PRO A 647 -4.17 -49.29 0.95
C PRO A 647 -4.19 -49.04 2.47
N LEU A 648 -5.38 -48.77 2.99
CA LEU A 648 -5.59 -48.34 4.37
C LEU A 648 -6.10 -49.46 5.28
N SER A 649 -5.38 -49.74 6.37
CA SER A 649 -5.82 -50.54 7.52
C SER A 649 -6.03 -49.61 8.74
N PRO A 650 -6.57 -50.10 9.88
CA PRO A 650 -6.66 -49.31 11.11
C PRO A 650 -5.32 -48.77 11.64
N ASP A 651 -4.23 -49.45 11.27
CA ASP A 651 -2.87 -49.18 11.77
C ASP A 651 -2.02 -48.37 10.78
N THR A 652 -2.54 -48.08 9.57
CA THR A 652 -1.83 -47.31 8.54
C THR A 652 -2.41 -45.92 8.35
N VAL A 653 -1.58 -45.02 7.82
CA VAL A 653 -1.96 -43.67 7.40
C VAL A 653 -2.03 -43.59 5.88
N ALA A 654 -2.73 -42.61 5.32
CA ALA A 654 -2.87 -42.50 3.87
C ALA A 654 -1.53 -42.23 3.21
N PHE A 655 -0.82 -41.23 3.73
CA PHE A 655 0.56 -40.95 3.37
C PHE A 655 1.25 -40.13 4.47
N SER A 656 2.57 -40.17 4.47
CA SER A 656 3.40 -39.21 5.18
C SER A 656 4.57 -38.79 4.30
N TYR A 657 5.12 -37.61 4.53
CA TYR A 657 6.36 -37.22 3.88
C TYR A 657 7.29 -36.53 4.87
N CYS A 658 8.58 -36.61 4.59
CA CYS A 658 9.59 -35.77 5.19
C CYS A 658 10.47 -35.19 4.09
N LEU A 659 10.60 -33.87 4.06
CA LEU A 659 11.27 -33.13 2.98
C LEU A 659 12.73 -32.86 3.36
N PRO A 660 13.71 -33.24 2.50
CA PRO A 660 15.12 -33.04 2.79
C PRO A 660 15.51 -31.54 2.76
N SER A 661 16.37 -31.09 3.67
CA SER A 661 16.83 -29.69 3.66
C SER A 661 18.01 -29.42 2.71
N LEU A 662 18.73 -30.47 2.29
CA LEU A 662 19.87 -30.40 1.36
C LEU A 662 19.62 -31.22 0.09
N THR A 663 20.32 -30.89 -1.00
CA THR A 663 20.26 -31.64 -2.28
C THR A 663 21.00 -32.97 -2.21
N GLU A 664 21.90 -33.14 -1.24
CA GLU A 664 22.70 -34.35 -1.02
C GLU A 664 22.00 -35.37 -0.11
N THR A 665 20.99 -34.92 0.63
CA THR A 665 20.20 -35.74 1.56
C THR A 665 18.92 -36.23 0.89
N GLN A 666 18.38 -37.33 1.40
CA GLN A 666 17.17 -37.95 0.87
C GLN A 666 16.08 -37.96 1.95
N GLY A 667 14.90 -37.47 1.58
CA GLY A 667 13.69 -37.63 2.38
C GLY A 667 12.86 -38.80 1.90
N PHE A 668 11.59 -38.83 2.29
CA PHE A 668 10.68 -39.89 1.89
C PHE A 668 9.25 -39.41 1.68
N LEU A 669 8.50 -40.14 0.86
CA LEU A 669 7.05 -40.10 0.73
C LEU A 669 6.52 -41.52 0.92
N SER A 670 5.88 -41.78 2.05
CA SER A 670 5.25 -43.07 2.37
C SER A 670 3.79 -43.08 1.93
N ILE A 671 3.31 -44.21 1.41
CA ILE A 671 1.91 -44.39 1.00
C ILE A 671 1.37 -45.65 1.68
N GLY A 672 0.28 -45.54 2.44
CA GLY A 672 -0.30 -46.67 3.16
C GLY A 672 0.63 -47.31 4.21
N ALA A 673 1.58 -46.54 4.74
CA ALA A 673 2.56 -47.02 5.72
C ALA A 673 1.96 -47.10 7.13
N PRO A 674 2.51 -47.95 8.03
CA PRO A 674 2.14 -47.96 9.44
C PRO A 674 2.28 -46.57 10.06
N ARG A 675 1.39 -46.25 11.02
CA ARG A 675 1.48 -44.99 11.76
C ARG A 675 2.86 -44.88 12.42
N PRO A 676 3.56 -43.74 12.29
CA PRO A 676 4.88 -43.57 12.88
C PRO A 676 4.88 -43.75 14.40
N GLU A 677 5.89 -44.45 14.93
CA GLU A 677 6.15 -44.54 16.37
C GLU A 677 6.82 -43.23 16.85
N GLY A 678 6.36 -42.68 17.99
CA GLY A 678 6.91 -41.45 18.56
C GLY A 678 5.90 -40.63 19.37
N ASN A 679 6.39 -39.54 19.99
CA ASN A 679 5.57 -38.59 20.77
C ASN A 679 4.77 -37.68 19.83
N MET A 680 3.75 -38.26 19.22
CA MET A 680 3.02 -37.66 18.10
C MET A 680 1.80 -36.87 18.58
N THR A 681 1.67 -35.64 18.10
CA THR A 681 0.50 -34.81 18.32
C THR A 681 -0.27 -34.64 17.01
N TYR A 682 -1.60 -34.69 17.09
CA TYR A 682 -2.49 -34.62 15.93
C TYR A 682 -3.43 -33.43 16.05
N THR A 683 -3.58 -32.69 14.97
CA THR A 683 -4.61 -31.65 14.84
C THR A 683 -5.68 -32.10 13.83
N ALA A 684 -6.94 -31.73 14.09
CA ALA A 684 -8.06 -32.11 13.24
C ALA A 684 -8.03 -31.38 11.90
N LEU A 685 -8.34 -32.11 10.82
CA LEU A 685 -8.57 -31.54 9.51
C LEU A 685 -9.86 -30.74 9.50
N ARG A 686 -9.84 -29.63 8.76
CA ARG A 686 -10.95 -28.71 8.59
C ARG A 686 -11.60 -28.90 7.23
N ILE A 687 -12.91 -28.78 7.19
CA ILE A 687 -13.69 -28.80 5.96
C ILE A 687 -13.90 -27.35 5.54
N ASN A 688 -13.41 -27.00 4.35
CA ASN A 688 -13.66 -25.72 3.71
C ASN A 688 -14.56 -25.97 2.49
N ALA A 689 -15.67 -25.24 2.39
CA ALA A 689 -16.64 -25.43 1.30
C ALA A 689 -16.09 -25.02 -0.08
N VAL A 690 -15.15 -24.08 -0.10
CA VAL A 690 -14.46 -23.63 -1.32
C VAL A 690 -13.34 -24.59 -1.70
N PHE A 691 -12.63 -25.14 -0.70
CA PHE A 691 -11.51 -26.06 -0.87
C PHE A 691 -11.72 -27.43 -0.22
N PRO A 692 -12.73 -28.22 -0.65
CA PRO A 692 -13.14 -29.43 0.04
C PRO A 692 -12.12 -30.57 -0.05
N LYS A 693 -11.15 -30.49 -0.98
CA LYS A 693 -10.16 -31.55 -1.21
C LYS A 693 -8.80 -31.27 -0.55
N SER A 694 -8.58 -30.07 -0.05
CA SER A 694 -7.32 -29.64 0.57
C SER A 694 -7.18 -30.06 2.01
N TYR A 695 -5.94 -30.07 2.50
CA TYR A 695 -5.63 -30.31 3.91
C TYR A 695 -5.50 -28.99 4.66
N LEU A 696 -6.62 -28.58 5.26
CA LEU A 696 -6.68 -27.40 6.12
C LEU A 696 -6.67 -27.82 7.58
N VAL A 697 -5.96 -27.07 8.42
CA VAL A 697 -5.90 -27.24 9.87
C VAL A 697 -6.13 -25.90 10.55
N ARG A 698 -6.55 -25.88 11.83
CA ARG A 698 -6.68 -24.61 12.56
C ARG A 698 -5.35 -24.25 13.21
N LEU A 699 -4.66 -23.25 12.69
CA LEU A 699 -3.55 -22.58 13.37
C LEU A 699 -4.14 -21.54 14.34
N VAL A 700 -3.85 -21.66 15.64
CA VAL A 700 -4.39 -20.77 16.68
C VAL A 700 -3.48 -19.58 16.95
N GLY A 701 -2.17 -19.76 16.80
CA GLY A 701 -1.19 -18.73 17.13
C GLY A 701 0.23 -19.08 16.69
N LEU A 702 1.11 -18.09 16.78
CA LEU A 702 2.56 -18.27 16.73
C LEU A 702 3.15 -18.03 18.12
N GLY A 703 3.80 -19.05 18.69
CA GLY A 703 4.56 -18.90 19.92
C GLY A 703 5.94 -18.32 19.65
N LEU A 704 6.27 -17.22 20.33
CA LEU A 704 7.49 -16.45 20.08
C LEU A 704 8.53 -16.57 21.20
N SER A 705 8.11 -16.95 22.40
CA SER A 705 8.96 -17.19 23.56
C SER A 705 8.35 -18.25 24.48
N ILE A 706 9.15 -18.75 25.42
CA ILE A 706 8.68 -19.65 26.48
C ILE A 706 7.77 -18.88 27.48
N ASP A 707 7.96 -17.56 27.59
CA ASP A 707 7.30 -16.68 28.56
C ASP A 707 5.91 -16.16 28.12
N GLY A 708 5.32 -16.74 27.06
CA GLY A 708 3.90 -16.59 26.74
C GLY A 708 3.50 -15.42 25.83
N THR A 709 4.42 -14.88 25.01
CA THR A 709 4.02 -13.96 23.93
C THR A 709 3.61 -14.77 22.70
N ASP A 710 2.30 -14.90 22.50
CA ASP A 710 1.73 -15.56 21.32
C ASP A 710 1.11 -14.51 20.38
N ILE A 711 1.38 -14.59 19.08
CA ILE A 711 0.65 -13.84 18.07
C ILE A 711 -0.61 -14.64 17.72
N PRO A 712 -1.82 -14.14 17.99
CA PRO A 712 -3.05 -14.84 17.62
C PRO A 712 -3.22 -14.86 16.10
N ILE A 713 -3.68 -15.99 15.56
CA ILE A 713 -4.13 -16.05 14.17
C ILE A 713 -5.64 -15.78 14.14
N PRO A 714 -6.10 -14.72 13.43
CA PRO A 714 -7.52 -14.37 13.34
C PRO A 714 -8.35 -15.48 12.67
N ALA A 715 -9.64 -15.25 12.50
CA ALA A 715 -10.56 -16.24 11.94
C ALA A 715 -10.10 -16.71 10.53
N GLY A 716 -9.82 -18.01 10.42
CA GLY A 716 -9.36 -18.64 9.18
C GLY A 716 -8.54 -19.91 9.45
N ASP A 717 -8.45 -20.78 8.46
CA ASP A 717 -7.69 -22.03 8.53
C ASP A 717 -6.28 -21.84 7.92
N ALA A 718 -5.38 -22.75 8.26
CA ALA A 718 -4.05 -22.85 7.68
C ALA A 718 -4.01 -23.99 6.66
N LEU A 719 -3.57 -23.68 5.44
CA LEU A 719 -3.33 -24.66 4.37
C LEU A 719 -1.90 -25.19 4.48
N ILE A 720 -1.72 -26.50 4.55
CA ILE A 720 -0.39 -27.13 4.50
C ILE A 720 -0.04 -27.40 3.04
N ALA A 721 0.91 -26.64 2.48
CA ALA A 721 1.18 -26.63 1.04
C ALA A 721 2.59 -27.12 0.73
N VAL A 722 2.69 -28.22 -0.01
CA VAL A 722 3.91 -28.63 -0.72
C VAL A 722 3.92 -27.99 -2.11
N GLY A 723 5.08 -27.47 -2.53
CA GLY A 723 5.23 -26.68 -3.78
C GLY A 723 5.00 -25.17 -3.56
N THR A 724 5.06 -24.70 -2.33
CA THR A 724 5.05 -23.28 -1.99
C THR A 724 6.15 -23.05 -0.97
N THR A 725 7.26 -22.42 -1.35
CA THR A 725 8.48 -22.39 -0.54
C THR A 725 8.30 -21.73 0.83
N PHE A 726 7.78 -20.50 0.84
CA PHE A 726 7.68 -19.66 2.04
C PHE A 726 6.33 -19.79 2.72
N THR A 727 6.29 -19.48 4.02
CA THR A 727 5.03 -19.40 4.75
C THR A 727 4.39 -18.04 4.50
N TYR A 728 3.13 -18.04 4.08
CA TYR A 728 2.38 -16.82 3.80
C TYR A 728 1.28 -16.62 4.82
N MET A 729 1.11 -15.40 5.30
CA MET A 729 0.08 -15.05 6.28
C MET A 729 -0.69 -13.81 5.85
N VAL A 730 -1.95 -13.71 6.26
CA VAL A 730 -2.70 -12.45 6.18
C VAL A 730 -1.96 -11.36 6.96
N TYR A 731 -2.20 -10.10 6.58
CA TYR A 731 -1.31 -9.00 6.92
C TYR A 731 -1.11 -8.81 8.42
N GLU A 732 -2.19 -8.81 9.22
CA GLU A 732 -2.14 -8.52 10.65
C GLU A 732 -1.22 -9.46 11.45
N PRO A 733 -1.37 -10.80 11.41
CA PRO A 733 -0.46 -11.71 12.12
C PRO A 733 0.95 -11.72 11.52
N TYR A 734 1.10 -11.45 10.22
CA TYR A 734 2.42 -11.29 9.61
C TYR A 734 3.15 -10.06 10.15
N ALA A 735 2.48 -8.90 10.19
CA ALA A 735 3.04 -7.65 10.64
C ALA A 735 3.48 -7.75 12.12
N ALA A 736 2.66 -8.40 12.96
CA ALA A 736 3.02 -8.70 14.34
C ALA A 736 4.28 -9.59 14.43
N LEU A 737 4.37 -10.64 13.61
CA LEU A 737 5.54 -11.53 13.56
C LEU A 737 6.78 -10.77 13.11
N ARG A 738 6.66 -10.00 12.04
CA ARG A 738 7.73 -9.18 11.48
C ARG A 738 8.27 -8.19 12.51
N LYS A 739 7.39 -7.47 13.20
CA LYS A 739 7.74 -6.51 14.25
C LYS A 739 8.50 -7.18 15.40
N TYR A 740 7.97 -8.27 15.92
CA TYR A 740 8.64 -9.05 16.96
C TYR A 740 10.02 -9.53 16.49
N PHE A 741 10.08 -10.15 15.31
CA PHE A 741 11.31 -10.71 14.77
C PHE A 741 12.39 -9.64 14.58
N ARG A 742 12.03 -8.46 14.05
CA ARG A 742 12.96 -7.32 13.92
C ARG A 742 13.47 -6.82 15.27
N SER A 743 12.60 -6.77 16.29
CA SER A 743 13.03 -6.36 17.64
C SER A 743 14.07 -7.31 18.25
N GLN A 744 13.93 -8.62 18.03
CA GLN A 744 14.85 -9.64 18.56
C GLN A 744 16.14 -9.80 17.74
N MET A 745 16.16 -9.25 16.53
CA MET A 745 17.28 -9.34 15.59
C MET A 745 18.01 -7.99 15.43
N ALA A 746 17.74 -7.00 16.30
CA ALA A 746 18.25 -5.64 16.21
C ALA A 746 19.79 -5.53 16.23
N GLN A 747 20.48 -6.56 16.73
CA GLN A 747 21.94 -6.67 16.71
C GLN A 747 22.53 -6.93 15.31
N TYR A 748 21.70 -7.33 14.34
CA TYR A 748 22.14 -7.65 12.98
C TYR A 748 21.80 -6.52 12.01
N GLN A 749 22.69 -6.30 11.04
CA GLN A 749 22.51 -5.28 10.02
C GLN A 749 21.37 -5.68 9.06
N LEU A 750 20.43 -4.78 8.82
CA LEU A 750 19.38 -5.00 7.82
C LEU A 750 19.99 -5.02 6.41
N ALA A 751 19.49 -5.93 5.59
CA ALA A 751 19.84 -6.05 4.18
C ALA A 751 18.62 -5.74 3.29
N PRO A 752 18.84 -5.42 2.00
CA PRO A 752 17.74 -5.25 1.05
C PRO A 752 16.82 -6.48 1.00
N ARG A 753 15.53 -6.22 0.73
CA ARG A 753 14.54 -7.28 0.56
C ARG A 753 14.91 -8.23 -0.58
N LEU A 754 14.54 -9.50 -0.43
CA LEU A 754 14.78 -10.54 -1.43
C LEU A 754 13.44 -11.10 -1.94
N GLY A 755 13.03 -10.63 -3.13
CA GLY A 755 11.73 -10.98 -3.70
C GLY A 755 10.58 -10.55 -2.79
N VAL A 756 9.77 -11.52 -2.35
CA VAL A 756 8.64 -11.31 -1.43
C VAL A 756 9.05 -11.24 0.05
N LEU A 757 10.30 -11.56 0.39
CA LEU A 757 10.80 -11.53 1.76
C LEU A 757 11.32 -10.13 2.09
N ASP A 758 10.62 -9.43 2.98
CA ASP A 758 10.86 -8.01 3.29
C ASP A 758 11.74 -7.76 4.54
N THR A 759 12.17 -8.85 5.20
CA THR A 759 12.87 -8.82 6.49
C THR A 759 14.14 -9.65 6.37
N CYS A 760 15.20 -9.00 5.88
CA CYS A 760 16.48 -9.60 5.53
C CYS A 760 17.62 -8.97 6.33
N TYR A 761 18.66 -9.76 6.58
CA TYR A 761 19.83 -9.38 7.37
C TYR A 761 21.13 -9.81 6.69
N ASP A 762 22.14 -8.97 6.83
CA ASP A 762 23.51 -9.26 6.47
C ASP A 762 24.25 -9.86 7.67
N PHE A 763 24.69 -11.10 7.50
CA PHE A 763 25.46 -11.88 8.46
C PHE A 763 26.92 -12.07 8.01
N THR A 764 27.39 -11.30 7.03
CA THR A 764 28.76 -11.39 6.51
C THR A 764 29.78 -11.23 7.65
N GLY A 765 30.70 -12.20 7.75
CA GLY A 765 31.76 -12.19 8.76
C GLY A 765 31.33 -12.70 10.14
N LEU A 766 30.08 -13.13 10.33
CA LEU A 766 29.62 -13.75 11.56
C LEU A 766 29.80 -15.28 11.53
N SER A 767 30.36 -15.84 12.59
CA SER A 767 30.54 -17.29 12.75
C SER A 767 29.32 -18.00 13.35
N ASP A 768 28.47 -17.26 14.07
CA ASP A 768 27.27 -17.78 14.72
C ASP A 768 26.13 -16.76 14.64
N ILE A 769 24.91 -17.27 14.50
CA ILE A 769 23.68 -16.46 14.37
C ILE A 769 22.64 -16.97 15.36
N SER A 770 22.13 -16.07 16.20
CA SER A 770 21.01 -16.34 17.09
C SER A 770 19.74 -15.84 16.44
N VAL A 771 18.73 -16.71 16.31
CA VAL A 771 17.46 -16.39 15.65
C VAL A 771 16.33 -16.72 16.62
N PRO A 772 15.35 -15.82 16.83
CA PRO A 772 14.29 -16.04 17.82
C PRO A 772 13.46 -17.29 17.52
N THR A 773 12.89 -17.88 18.57
CA THR A 773 12.00 -19.04 18.44
C THR A 773 10.70 -18.66 17.74
N ILE A 774 10.22 -19.54 16.87
CA ILE A 774 8.90 -19.44 16.24
C ILE A 774 8.29 -20.83 16.30
N THR A 775 7.14 -20.93 16.96
CA THR A 775 6.39 -22.18 17.12
C THR A 775 5.01 -22.05 16.50
N LEU A 776 4.69 -22.90 15.54
CA LEU A 776 3.34 -22.99 14.98
C LEU A 776 2.44 -23.70 16.00
N ARG A 777 1.44 -23.01 16.55
CA ARG A 777 0.47 -23.59 17.48
C ARG A 777 -0.83 -23.89 16.75
N PHE A 778 -1.22 -25.15 16.74
CA PHE A 778 -2.45 -25.65 16.14
C PHE A 778 -3.50 -25.95 17.21
N ALA A 779 -4.77 -25.99 16.80
CA ALA A 779 -5.85 -26.42 17.68
C ALA A 779 -5.61 -27.86 18.16
N GLY A 780 -5.96 -28.12 19.43
CA GLY A 780 -5.72 -29.41 20.09
C GLY A 780 -4.38 -29.51 20.82
N GLU A 781 -3.82 -28.39 21.28
CA GLU A 781 -2.53 -28.32 22.00
C GLU A 781 -1.36 -28.94 21.21
N VAL A 782 -1.42 -28.83 19.88
CA VAL A 782 -0.40 -29.34 18.97
C VAL A 782 0.54 -28.20 18.60
N SER A 783 1.85 -28.41 18.72
CA SER A 783 2.85 -27.38 18.43
C SER A 783 3.99 -27.93 17.58
N LEU A 784 4.41 -27.16 16.58
CA LEU A 784 5.59 -27.43 15.76
C LEU A 784 6.58 -26.27 15.92
N GLU A 785 7.67 -26.50 16.65
CA GLU A 785 8.76 -25.53 16.77
C GLU A 785 9.63 -25.55 15.51
N LEU A 786 9.88 -24.36 14.93
CA LEU A 786 10.65 -24.22 13.71
C LEU A 786 12.15 -24.01 14.02
N GLY A 787 12.96 -24.92 13.50
CA GLY A 787 14.42 -24.78 13.44
C GLY A 787 14.85 -23.63 12.53
N VAL A 788 16.13 -23.23 12.63
CA VAL A 788 16.68 -22.06 11.90
C VAL A 788 16.43 -22.16 10.40
N ARG A 789 16.67 -23.32 9.78
CA ARG A 789 16.46 -23.54 8.34
C ARG A 789 14.99 -23.53 7.90
N GLN A 790 14.08 -23.74 8.85
CA GLN A 790 12.64 -23.77 8.57
C GLN A 790 12.02 -22.35 8.65
N LYS A 791 12.65 -21.44 9.39
CA LYS A 791 12.19 -20.04 9.57
C LYS A 791 13.05 -18.98 8.88
N MET A 792 14.27 -19.33 8.46
CA MET A 792 15.17 -18.45 7.72
C MET A 792 15.48 -19.01 6.34
N TYR A 793 15.34 -18.17 5.32
CA TYR A 793 15.78 -18.45 3.96
C TYR A 793 17.14 -17.81 3.71
N PHE A 794 18.12 -18.59 3.26
CA PHE A 794 19.46 -18.11 2.89
C PHE A 794 19.62 -18.23 1.38
N HIS A 795 19.93 -17.11 0.70
CA HIS A 795 20.05 -17.02 -0.77
C HIS A 795 21.05 -18.04 -1.33
N ARG A 796 22.09 -18.33 -0.54
CA ARG A 796 23.02 -19.44 -0.75
C ARG A 796 23.01 -20.32 0.50
N ARG A 797 22.59 -21.58 0.39
CA ARG A 797 22.48 -22.48 1.57
C ARG A 797 23.84 -22.85 2.17
N ASP A 798 24.90 -22.80 1.36
CA ASP A 798 26.31 -22.96 1.71
C ASP A 798 26.93 -21.67 2.29
N ASN A 799 26.37 -20.51 1.97
CA ASN A 799 26.83 -19.20 2.46
C ASN A 799 25.72 -18.46 3.20
N ARG A 800 25.79 -18.48 4.54
CA ARG A 800 24.81 -17.82 5.41
C ARG A 800 24.97 -16.30 5.51
N SER A 801 25.77 -15.66 4.66
CA SER A 801 26.03 -14.22 4.72
C SER A 801 24.78 -13.36 4.53
N LEU A 802 23.76 -13.85 3.83
CA LEU A 802 22.49 -13.13 3.65
C LEU A 802 21.33 -14.08 3.99
N GLY A 803 20.51 -13.70 4.96
CA GLY A 803 19.34 -14.48 5.34
C GLY A 803 18.11 -13.63 5.61
N CYS A 804 16.95 -14.14 5.24
CA CYS A 804 15.67 -13.47 5.39
C CYS A 804 14.69 -14.32 6.21
N LEU A 805 13.80 -13.68 6.96
CA LEU A 805 12.66 -14.35 7.58
C LEU A 805 11.81 -15.00 6.48
N ALA A 806 11.58 -16.30 6.56
CA ALA A 806 10.87 -17.10 5.54
C ALA A 806 9.33 -17.01 5.66
N PHE A 807 8.85 -15.88 6.16
CA PHE A 807 7.45 -15.51 6.28
C PHE A 807 7.20 -14.25 5.45
N ALA A 808 6.07 -14.19 4.76
CA ALA A 808 5.69 -13.03 3.98
C ALA A 808 4.18 -12.81 4.00
N ASN A 809 3.76 -11.57 3.76
CA ASN A 809 2.42 -11.29 3.28
C ASN A 809 2.46 -11.27 1.73
N PRO A 810 1.73 -12.15 1.04
CA PRO A 810 1.72 -12.20 -0.42
C PRO A 810 0.98 -11.02 -1.03
N ALA A 811 1.39 -10.59 -2.23
CA ALA A 811 0.71 -9.55 -3.01
C ALA A 811 -0.60 -10.04 -3.70
N TYR A 812 -0.99 -11.30 -3.49
CA TYR A 812 -2.21 -11.90 -4.06
C TYR A 812 -3.23 -12.21 -2.97
N GLU A 813 -4.51 -12.22 -3.34
CA GLU A 813 -5.62 -12.46 -2.42
C GLU A 813 -5.57 -13.89 -1.84
N PHE A 814 -5.74 -14.01 -0.52
CA PHE A 814 -5.82 -15.32 0.12
C PHE A 814 -7.08 -16.06 -0.33
N PRO A 815 -7.00 -17.39 -0.46
CA PRO A 815 -8.20 -18.18 -0.69
C PRO A 815 -9.25 -17.94 0.41
N PRO A 816 -10.56 -17.80 0.08
CA PRO A 816 -11.58 -17.53 1.09
C PRO A 816 -11.56 -18.52 2.26
N GLY A 817 -11.49 -17.99 3.48
CA GLY A 817 -11.42 -18.78 4.71
C GLY A 817 -10.04 -19.33 5.07
N VAL A 818 -8.99 -18.99 4.31
CA VAL A 818 -7.59 -19.33 4.62
C VAL A 818 -6.86 -18.09 5.14
N ALA A 819 -6.25 -18.19 6.31
CA ALA A 819 -5.46 -17.10 6.92
C ALA A 819 -3.94 -17.32 6.79
N VAL A 820 -3.51 -18.58 6.61
CA VAL A 820 -2.09 -18.95 6.54
C VAL A 820 -1.89 -20.05 5.50
N ILE A 821 -0.82 -19.95 4.72
CA ILE A 821 -0.31 -21.03 3.86
C ILE A 821 1.05 -21.42 4.43
N ILE A 822 1.13 -22.61 5.03
CA ILE A 822 2.37 -23.15 5.58
C ILE A 822 3.18 -23.71 4.40
N GLY A 823 4.31 -23.07 4.14
CA GLY A 823 5.17 -23.42 3.01
C GLY A 823 6.07 -24.62 3.28
N THR A 824 6.72 -25.11 2.23
CA THR A 824 7.65 -26.23 2.25
C THR A 824 8.79 -26.01 3.24
N LEU A 825 9.34 -24.79 3.32
CA LEU A 825 10.49 -24.53 4.19
C LEU A 825 10.17 -24.82 5.66
N ALA A 826 8.98 -24.44 6.11
CA ALA A 826 8.52 -24.71 7.48
C ALA A 826 8.30 -26.22 7.77
N GLN A 827 8.28 -27.06 6.73
CA GLN A 827 8.03 -28.50 6.82
C GLN A 827 9.31 -29.35 6.61
N GLU A 828 10.45 -28.76 6.20
CA GLU A 828 11.72 -29.48 6.07
C GLU A 828 12.06 -30.24 7.36
N MET A 829 12.71 -31.41 7.27
CA MET A 829 13.06 -32.27 8.42
C MET A 829 11.88 -32.78 9.26
N THR A 830 10.63 -32.43 8.92
CA THR A 830 9.44 -32.81 9.70
C THR A 830 8.66 -33.85 8.93
N GLU A 831 8.38 -34.99 9.55
CA GLU A 831 7.41 -35.94 9.02
C GLU A 831 6.00 -35.39 9.23
N VAL A 832 5.35 -35.01 8.13
CA VAL A 832 3.94 -34.58 8.13
C VAL A 832 3.08 -35.78 7.76
N VAL A 833 2.16 -36.15 8.64
CA VAL A 833 1.44 -37.43 8.60
C VAL A 833 -0.04 -37.21 8.39
N TYR A 834 -0.57 -37.69 7.27
CA TYR A 834 -1.96 -37.51 6.87
C TYR A 834 -2.78 -38.77 7.14
N ASP A 835 -3.48 -38.77 8.27
CA ASP A 835 -4.46 -39.81 8.61
C ASP A 835 -5.83 -39.36 8.10
N VAL A 836 -6.03 -39.51 6.79
CA VAL A 836 -7.23 -39.05 6.08
C VAL A 836 -8.50 -39.73 6.59
N ARG A 837 -8.41 -41.00 7.00
CA ARG A 837 -9.54 -41.76 7.58
C ARG A 837 -9.98 -41.19 8.93
N ALA A 838 -9.03 -40.83 9.78
CA ALA A 838 -9.30 -40.23 11.08
C ALA A 838 -9.40 -38.69 11.03
N GLU A 839 -9.44 -38.10 9.82
CA GLU A 839 -9.53 -36.66 9.57
C GLU A 839 -8.55 -35.82 10.39
N LYS A 840 -7.26 -36.21 10.42
CA LYS A 840 -6.25 -35.54 11.22
C LYS A 840 -4.87 -35.51 10.57
N VAL A 841 -4.07 -34.50 10.92
CA VAL A 841 -2.67 -34.35 10.50
C VAL A 841 -1.78 -34.33 11.72
N GLY A 842 -0.68 -35.09 11.68
CA GLY A 842 0.32 -35.13 12.72
C GLY A 842 1.67 -34.61 12.25
N PHE A 843 2.50 -34.16 13.19
CA PHE A 843 3.84 -33.65 12.93
C PHE A 843 4.86 -34.37 13.81
N VAL A 844 5.97 -34.79 13.22
CA VAL A 844 7.11 -35.37 13.96
C VAL A 844 8.39 -34.74 13.44
N SER A 845 9.05 -33.91 14.27
CA SER A 845 10.29 -33.22 13.90
C SER A 845 11.48 -34.17 13.80
N ASN A 846 12.48 -33.79 13.00
CA ASN A 846 13.77 -34.47 12.83
C ASN A 846 13.65 -35.93 12.37
N ARG A 847 12.78 -36.20 11.40
CA ARG A 847 12.53 -37.55 10.86
C ARG A 847 13.26 -37.85 9.55
N CYS A 848 13.85 -36.84 8.95
CA CYS A 848 14.77 -36.92 7.83
C CYS A 848 15.78 -35.79 7.93
N ASP A 849 16.82 -35.91 7.09
CA ASP A 849 18.15 -35.26 7.13
C ASP A 849 19.23 -36.06 7.83
#